data_AF-A0A8H6YSU0-F1
#
_entry.id   AF-A0A8H6YSU0-F1
#
_cell.length_a   1.000
_cell.length_b   1.000
_cell.length_c   1.000
_cell.angle_alpha   90.00
_cell.angle_beta   90.00
_cell.angle_gamma   90.00
#
_symmetry.space_group_name_H-M   'P 1'
#
loop_
_entity.id
_entity.type
_entity.pdbx_description
1 polymer ?
#
loop_
_entity_poly.entity_id
_entity_poly.type
_entity_poly.pdbx_seq_one_letter_code
_entity_poly.pdbx_strand_id
1 'polypeptide(L)'
;MASYDHQLLRQISLSQSKSNSQLTHPSETDSCLRKHEKLRLEASLEASCQRSAWPKGSHLSCSPHPILITSQHDTAMRAIHEALTLAIASIVERWWTDTEADFPQRMPLEPGEEALLRWIDNLHPDTLPPYRQRLGCWRPDFLVESVADPKMPSGTREQFRICEINSRFCWNGFLHTAYGQQALVDLDAKSNGFVGATDPEQVIDSLFTLYDPTKPLFLLKGVEPGLDIHMFVDLAAQRTGTRPIFVLPDDLRLVPDEHAKLGYRLCSVVRAEDGRNEQFVHNDDTLEEIHQVSLELHQHELRALSPEIMRALSVRCFNDMRTIFLVHDKRMLGIVLQELDNLVRRHGVLSATQAEALRAGICPTILAGSREAAFFLQRCRDSPTHKDGYLLKLIRSGKGAGIVFGDEVSAAEWNEKLLQYLGDAAITVGQPAYLVQRQIVQRRYEVLLRDGQEGVQANYLIGTYHALNGRYLGLGLWRSGPGRVCAISHNGAWICSVRSGSVLARVRPGKLSSCGGDTPQYPPTCTNADPSDTLHKFPLPRTVGCSKMDHYPLQHILAVAAIHPFYQPTIRFPPDADHIHQAISSDGGVRPLSSVPLTYKKDLYQTIQRLTSDNDPRNGYRRSSYISVTGGGSGGIPMMFATDGQENRNQRRTAGQLIQACGVIEEGDWVLTMHTSGGLYRSLDLVTELLENAGASVLCVGHLVSHTAIVQLCVAHRVNVISGDSSQILQFALHVAGLPPATREALCINKIIYTSEPLVRAQRQYLTSVLGPVAICSLFASAESGPWAVVNLALTGDVADDAADLIFDARAMCVEIIPPSVVNEDQPRSAVSQEIHTLPDGEFGAIVLTSLQRLRNPLVRYVSGDVGSLHPLPAAATASIPSEIAPPPASPAAAGSRPAFQLQMARGWQIILQDDDSRAQRCEIRLLRGRTVVEGGAHGPSDSEVVQLLQKVFYVTPINKPLFCVTFVVDASGFERSATGNKVIRFVNKSKVSS
;
A
#
# COMPACT_ATOMS: atom_id res chain seq x y z
N MET A 1 -31.68 32.15 -32.27
CA MET A 1 -30.33 32.40 -31.72
C MET A 1 -30.15 31.50 -30.50
N ALA A 2 -29.42 30.40 -30.63
CA ALA A 2 -29.14 29.51 -29.50
C ALA A 2 -28.17 30.22 -28.53
N SER A 3 -28.55 30.37 -27.26
CA SER A 3 -27.62 30.87 -26.24
C SER A 3 -26.46 29.88 -26.13
N TYR A 4 -25.26 30.29 -26.54
CA TYR A 4 -24.07 29.49 -26.33
C TYR A 4 -23.81 29.41 -24.81
N ASP A 5 -23.97 28.21 -24.26
CA ASP A 5 -23.79 27.92 -22.83
C ASP A 5 -22.28 27.89 -22.51
N HIS A 6 -21.66 29.08 -22.43
CA HIS A 6 -20.25 29.27 -22.05
C HIS A 6 -20.05 29.06 -20.54
N GLN A 7 -20.45 27.90 -20.03
CA GLN A 7 -20.28 27.55 -18.62
C GLN A 7 -18.98 26.79 -18.39
N LEU A 8 -18.19 27.29 -17.44
CA LEU A 8 -17.04 26.59 -16.88
C LEU A 8 -17.46 25.32 -16.14
N LEU A 9 -16.56 24.34 -16.09
CA LEU A 9 -16.69 23.17 -15.23
C LEU A 9 -16.96 23.59 -13.79
N ARG A 10 -17.92 22.93 -13.14
CA ARG A 10 -18.26 23.15 -11.73
C ARG A 10 -18.76 21.87 -11.10
N GLN A 11 -18.47 21.67 -9.82
CA GLN A 11 -19.06 20.61 -9.05
C GLN A 11 -20.48 21.00 -8.63
N ILE A 12 -21.42 20.06 -8.69
CA ILE A 12 -22.82 20.31 -8.32
C ILE A 12 -23.33 19.28 -7.31
N SER A 13 -24.25 19.71 -6.46
CA SER A 13 -25.08 18.83 -5.65
C SER A 13 -26.25 18.32 -6.49
N LEU A 14 -26.32 17.00 -6.74
CA LEU A 14 -27.35 16.42 -7.61
C LEU A 14 -28.75 16.58 -7.04
N SER A 15 -28.94 16.36 -5.74
CA SER A 15 -30.27 16.44 -5.11
C SER A 15 -30.82 17.87 -5.06
N GLN A 16 -29.94 18.88 -4.94
CA GLN A 16 -30.34 20.28 -4.80
C GLN A 16 -30.36 21.02 -6.14
N SER A 17 -29.59 20.58 -7.14
CA SER A 17 -29.60 21.20 -8.46
C SER A 17 -30.83 20.75 -9.26
N LYS A 18 -31.48 21.69 -9.96
CA LYS A 18 -32.60 21.45 -10.87
C LYS A 18 -32.33 22.10 -12.22
N SER A 19 -31.94 21.30 -13.21
CA SER A 19 -31.58 21.78 -14.56
C SER A 19 -30.45 22.82 -14.57
N ASN A 20 -30.11 23.34 -15.76
CA ASN A 20 -29.06 24.35 -15.93
C ASN A 20 -29.38 25.72 -15.29
N SER A 21 -30.64 26.02 -14.97
CA SER A 21 -31.04 27.32 -14.43
C SER A 21 -30.97 27.41 -12.91
N GLN A 22 -30.80 26.28 -12.21
CA GLN A 22 -30.77 26.23 -10.75
C GLN A 22 -29.71 25.22 -10.31
N LEU A 23 -28.45 25.64 -10.32
CA LEU A 23 -27.31 24.83 -9.94
C LEU A 23 -26.88 25.19 -8.51
N THR A 24 -26.68 24.18 -7.67
CA THR A 24 -26.28 24.35 -6.27
C THR A 24 -24.92 23.72 -6.05
N HIS A 25 -23.97 24.47 -5.50
CA HIS A 25 -22.67 23.92 -5.12
C HIS A 25 -22.82 23.01 -3.89
N PRO A 26 -22.06 21.90 -3.76
CA PRO A 26 -22.18 21.01 -2.60
C PRO A 26 -22.02 21.68 -1.23
N SER A 27 -21.23 22.76 -1.13
CA SER A 27 -21.08 23.51 0.13
C SER A 27 -22.34 24.22 0.59
N GLU A 28 -23.27 24.49 -0.31
CA GLU A 28 -24.57 25.11 -0.02
C GLU A 28 -25.63 24.08 0.36
N THR A 29 -25.32 22.78 0.21
CA THR A 29 -26.20 21.68 0.61
C THR A 29 -26.08 21.41 2.10
N ASP A 30 -27.17 21.04 2.76
CA ASP A 30 -27.13 20.63 4.17
C ASP A 30 -26.20 19.43 4.39
N SER A 31 -25.45 19.43 5.50
CA SER A 31 -24.48 18.38 5.82
C SER A 31 -25.12 16.99 6.01
N CYS A 32 -26.33 16.91 6.55
CA CYS A 32 -27.02 15.62 6.70
C CYS A 32 -27.40 15.06 5.33
N LEU A 33 -27.81 15.94 4.40
CA LEU A 33 -28.13 15.53 3.03
C LEU A 33 -26.89 15.07 2.26
N ARG A 34 -25.76 15.79 2.37
CA ARG A 34 -24.49 15.35 1.77
C ARG A 34 -24.05 13.98 2.28
N LYS A 35 -24.11 13.77 3.60
CA LYS A 35 -23.82 12.47 4.21
C LYS A 35 -24.76 11.37 3.69
N HIS A 36 -26.04 11.68 3.50
CA HIS A 36 -27.01 10.75 2.94
C HIS A 36 -26.70 10.41 1.47
N GLU A 37 -26.37 11.39 0.63
CA GLU A 37 -25.94 11.16 -0.76
C GLU A 37 -24.67 10.32 -0.84
N LYS A 38 -23.69 10.57 0.05
CA LYS A 38 -22.48 9.77 0.17
C LYS A 38 -22.77 8.31 0.49
N LEU A 39 -23.64 8.05 1.47
CA LEU A 39 -24.04 6.69 1.84
C LEU A 39 -24.79 5.97 0.70
N ARG A 40 -25.66 6.68 -0.01
CA ARG A 40 -26.37 6.13 -1.19
C ARG A 40 -25.40 5.79 -2.33
N LEU A 41 -24.43 6.67 -2.60
CA LEU A 41 -23.38 6.42 -3.58
C LEU A 41 -22.59 5.17 -3.23
N GLU A 42 -22.11 5.07 -1.98
CA GLU A 42 -21.34 3.92 -1.51
C GLU A 42 -22.14 2.62 -1.61
N ALA A 43 -23.42 2.64 -1.24
CA ALA A 43 -24.31 1.48 -1.38
C ALA A 43 -24.45 1.03 -2.85
N SER A 44 -24.57 1.97 -3.80
CA SER A 44 -24.63 1.65 -5.23
C SER A 44 -23.30 1.07 -5.76
N LEU A 45 -22.16 1.65 -5.37
CA LEU A 45 -20.84 1.15 -5.74
C LEU A 45 -20.60 -0.28 -5.20
N GLU A 46 -21.01 -0.54 -3.97
CA GLU A 46 -20.92 -1.86 -3.34
C GLU A 46 -21.88 -2.89 -3.94
N ALA A 47 -23.06 -2.45 -4.40
CA ALA A 47 -23.98 -3.29 -5.15
C ALA A 47 -23.43 -3.66 -6.53
N SER A 48 -22.67 -2.75 -7.15
CA SER A 48 -22.04 -2.99 -8.45
C SER A 48 -20.82 -3.91 -8.37
N CYS A 49 -20.08 -3.89 -7.25
CA CYS A 49 -18.87 -4.69 -7.09
C CYS A 49 -18.51 -4.89 -5.61
N GLN A 50 -18.08 -6.11 -5.24
CA GLN A 50 -17.72 -6.47 -3.88
C GLN A 50 -16.60 -5.58 -3.32
N ARG A 51 -16.69 -5.20 -2.03
CA ARG A 51 -15.70 -4.36 -1.35
C ARG A 51 -14.25 -4.83 -1.50
N SER A 52 -14.02 -6.14 -1.49
CA SER A 52 -12.70 -6.76 -1.62
C SER A 52 -12.06 -6.55 -3.00
N ALA A 53 -12.86 -6.36 -4.05
CA ALA A 53 -12.37 -6.12 -5.40
C ALA A 53 -11.94 -4.66 -5.63
N TRP A 54 -12.41 -3.71 -4.79
CA TRP A 54 -12.01 -2.30 -4.87
C TRP A 54 -10.61 -2.10 -4.27
N PRO A 55 -9.60 -1.76 -5.08
CA PRO A 55 -8.22 -1.67 -4.62
C PRO A 55 -8.07 -0.57 -3.57
N LYS A 56 -7.47 -0.91 -2.42
CA LYS A 56 -7.27 -0.01 -1.28
C LYS A 56 -8.55 0.72 -0.82
N GLY A 57 -9.72 0.13 -1.04
CA GLY A 57 -11.01 0.77 -0.70
C GLY A 57 -11.33 2.00 -1.55
N SER A 58 -10.90 2.05 -2.81
CA SER A 58 -11.09 3.21 -3.70
C SER A 58 -12.55 3.65 -3.88
N HIS A 59 -13.56 2.80 -3.66
CA HIS A 59 -14.97 3.21 -3.62
C HIS A 59 -15.25 4.31 -2.59
N LEU A 60 -14.53 4.30 -1.46
CA LEU A 60 -14.69 5.30 -0.39
C LEU A 60 -14.15 6.68 -0.78
N SER A 61 -13.24 6.76 -1.75
CA SER A 61 -12.69 8.04 -2.23
C SER A 61 -13.49 8.67 -3.38
N CYS A 62 -14.63 8.08 -3.76
CA CYS A 62 -15.56 8.68 -4.72
C CYS A 62 -16.35 9.82 -4.07
N SER A 63 -16.38 10.98 -4.73
CA SER A 63 -17.29 12.07 -4.36
C SER A 63 -18.69 11.80 -4.95
N PRO A 64 -19.78 12.01 -4.17
CA PRO A 64 -21.15 11.88 -4.67
C PRO A 64 -21.59 13.07 -5.53
N HIS A 65 -20.78 14.13 -5.56
CA HIS A 65 -21.10 15.38 -6.22
C HIS A 65 -20.35 15.48 -7.56
N PRO A 66 -21.03 15.31 -8.70
CA PRO A 66 -20.38 15.22 -10.00
C PRO A 66 -19.90 16.57 -10.53
N ILE A 67 -18.99 16.51 -11.50
CA ILE A 67 -18.60 17.67 -12.31
C ILE A 67 -19.60 17.84 -13.45
N LEU A 68 -20.29 18.98 -13.49
CA LEU A 68 -21.13 19.38 -14.61
C LEU A 68 -20.25 19.77 -15.80
N ILE A 69 -20.43 19.10 -16.93
CA ILE A 69 -19.77 19.43 -18.21
C ILE A 69 -20.80 19.92 -19.23
N THR A 70 -20.34 20.74 -20.17
CA THR A 70 -21.16 21.23 -21.28
C THR A 70 -21.08 20.29 -22.48
N SER A 71 -22.02 20.41 -23.42
CA SER A 71 -21.96 19.72 -24.72
C SER A 71 -20.75 20.14 -25.55
N GLN A 72 -20.27 21.36 -25.36
CA GLN A 72 -19.06 21.85 -26.03
C GLN A 72 -17.81 21.08 -25.58
N HIS A 73 -17.67 20.81 -24.27
CA HIS A 73 -16.56 20.03 -23.74
C HIS A 73 -16.51 18.62 -24.34
N ASP A 74 -17.66 17.93 -24.39
CA ASP A 74 -17.71 16.58 -24.98
C ASP A 74 -17.49 16.59 -26.50
N THR A 75 -18.09 17.55 -27.21
CA THR A 75 -17.92 17.66 -28.67
C THR A 75 -16.46 17.93 -29.03
N ALA A 76 -15.79 18.81 -28.27
CA ALA A 76 -14.37 19.09 -28.46
C ALA A 76 -13.51 17.84 -28.20
N MET A 77 -13.77 17.10 -27.12
CA MET A 77 -13.01 15.88 -26.81
C MET A 77 -13.23 14.78 -27.85
N ARG A 78 -14.46 14.59 -28.34
CA ARG A 78 -14.75 13.65 -29.44
C ARG A 78 -13.98 14.00 -30.72
N ALA A 79 -14.01 15.27 -31.12
CA ALA A 79 -13.29 15.72 -32.31
C ALA A 79 -11.76 15.52 -32.18
N ILE A 80 -11.19 15.79 -31.00
CA ILE A 80 -9.78 15.49 -30.71
C ILE A 80 -9.52 13.99 -30.82
N HIS A 81 -10.35 13.16 -30.21
CA HIS A 81 -10.15 11.71 -30.22
C HIS A 81 -10.27 11.09 -31.61
N GLU A 82 -11.29 11.47 -32.39
CA GLU A 82 -11.48 10.99 -33.76
C GLU A 82 -10.26 11.29 -34.63
N ALA A 83 -9.74 12.52 -34.56
CA ALA A 83 -8.52 12.90 -35.26
C ALA A 83 -7.29 12.12 -34.73
N LEU A 84 -7.19 11.91 -33.42
CA LEU A 84 -6.06 11.24 -32.78
C LEU A 84 -5.99 9.76 -33.19
N THR A 85 -7.15 9.10 -33.24
CA THR A 85 -7.29 7.71 -33.69
C THR A 85 -6.84 7.57 -35.15
N LEU A 86 -7.28 8.46 -36.04
CA LEU A 86 -6.85 8.47 -37.44
C LEU A 86 -5.33 8.69 -37.59
N ALA A 87 -4.79 9.66 -36.85
CA ALA A 87 -3.36 9.97 -36.87
C ALA A 87 -2.52 8.79 -36.40
N ILE A 88 -2.82 8.24 -35.22
CA ILE A 88 -2.06 7.13 -34.62
C ILE A 88 -2.18 5.86 -35.46
N ALA A 89 -3.37 5.51 -35.96
CA ALA A 89 -3.53 4.34 -36.83
C ALA A 89 -2.65 4.44 -38.07
N SER A 90 -2.64 5.61 -38.73
CA SER A 90 -1.79 5.86 -39.90
C SER A 90 -0.30 5.81 -39.59
N ILE A 91 0.13 6.42 -38.47
CA ILE A 91 1.54 6.43 -38.05
C ILE A 91 2.02 5.01 -37.75
N VAL A 92 1.26 4.24 -36.97
CA VAL A 92 1.66 2.88 -36.57
C VAL A 92 1.72 1.92 -37.76
N GLU A 93 0.79 2.01 -38.73
CA GLU A 93 0.83 1.15 -39.92
C GLU A 93 1.94 1.51 -40.91
N ARG A 94 2.46 2.74 -40.82
CA ARG A 94 3.58 3.20 -41.63
C ARG A 94 4.90 3.19 -40.89
N TRP A 95 4.93 2.64 -39.66
CA TRP A 95 6.05 2.77 -38.74
C TRP A 95 7.40 2.40 -39.36
N TRP A 96 7.41 1.34 -40.17
CA TRP A 96 8.62 0.83 -40.83
C TRP A 96 8.72 1.21 -42.32
N THR A 97 7.62 1.57 -42.96
CA THR A 97 7.54 1.75 -44.41
C THR A 97 7.69 3.20 -44.86
N ASP A 98 7.43 4.17 -43.98
CA ASP A 98 7.66 5.59 -44.29
C ASP A 98 9.09 6.01 -43.96
N THR A 99 9.98 5.80 -44.93
CA THR A 99 11.41 6.12 -44.82
C THR A 99 11.69 7.61 -44.73
N GLU A 100 10.74 8.48 -45.12
CA GLU A 100 10.92 9.93 -45.02
C GLU A 100 10.53 10.46 -43.64
N ALA A 101 9.50 9.88 -43.01
CA ALA A 101 9.11 10.23 -41.66
C ALA A 101 10.08 9.68 -40.59
N ASP A 102 10.71 8.52 -40.89
CA ASP A 102 11.70 7.82 -40.07
C ASP A 102 11.33 7.75 -38.57
N PHE A 103 10.14 7.18 -38.32
CA PHE A 103 9.63 7.03 -36.97
C PHE A 103 10.56 6.27 -36.01
N PRO A 104 11.24 5.17 -36.43
CA PRO A 104 12.15 4.45 -35.55
C PRO A 104 13.32 5.30 -35.07
N GLN A 105 13.84 6.22 -35.89
CA GLN A 105 14.91 7.12 -35.46
C GLN A 105 14.42 8.18 -34.47
N ARG A 106 13.19 8.69 -34.64
CA ARG A 106 12.62 9.74 -33.79
C ARG A 106 12.08 9.21 -32.46
N MET A 107 11.66 7.96 -32.43
CA MET A 107 11.14 7.28 -31.24
C MET A 107 11.71 5.86 -31.18
N PRO A 108 13.01 5.70 -30.92
CA PRO A 108 13.63 4.39 -30.88
C PRO A 108 13.06 3.56 -29.75
N LEU A 109 13.10 2.24 -29.97
CA LEU A 109 12.67 1.21 -29.03
C LEU A 109 13.87 0.45 -28.51
N GLU A 110 13.69 -0.33 -27.45
CA GLU A 110 14.73 -1.27 -27.06
C GLU A 110 14.88 -2.37 -28.12
N PRO A 111 16.09 -2.93 -28.32
CA PRO A 111 16.34 -3.88 -29.42
C PRO A 111 15.37 -5.06 -29.47
N GLY A 112 14.99 -5.62 -28.31
CA GLY A 112 14.03 -6.73 -28.24
C GLY A 112 12.61 -6.34 -28.63
N GLU A 113 12.19 -5.11 -28.29
CA GLU A 113 10.88 -4.58 -28.64
C GLU A 113 10.79 -4.28 -30.14
N GLU A 114 11.84 -3.66 -30.70
CA GLU A 114 11.94 -3.42 -32.14
C GLU A 114 11.93 -4.73 -32.92
N ALA A 115 12.72 -5.73 -32.51
CA ALA A 115 12.73 -7.03 -33.15
C ALA A 115 11.35 -7.70 -33.14
N LEU A 116 10.61 -7.59 -32.03
CA LEU A 116 9.25 -8.10 -31.92
C LEU A 116 8.28 -7.35 -32.84
N LEU A 117 8.32 -6.01 -32.85
CA LEU A 117 7.40 -5.21 -33.68
C LEU A 117 7.69 -5.34 -35.18
N ARG A 118 8.96 -5.49 -35.57
CA ARG A 118 9.33 -5.84 -36.96
C ARG A 118 8.84 -7.24 -37.34
N TRP A 119 8.93 -8.20 -36.42
CA TRP A 119 8.36 -9.53 -36.66
C TRP A 119 6.84 -9.46 -36.85
N ILE A 120 6.13 -8.68 -36.02
CA ILE A 120 4.68 -8.43 -36.15
C ILE A 120 4.34 -7.83 -37.52
N ASP A 121 5.12 -6.85 -37.99
CA ASP A 121 4.88 -6.17 -39.27
C ASP A 121 4.98 -7.11 -40.49
N ASN A 122 5.76 -8.19 -40.36
CA ASN A 122 5.93 -9.20 -41.40
C ASN A 122 4.93 -10.37 -41.30
N LEU A 123 3.99 -10.35 -40.34
CA LEU A 123 2.98 -11.40 -40.21
C LEU A 123 1.90 -11.27 -41.30
N HIS A 124 1.40 -12.42 -41.76
CA HIS A 124 0.21 -12.46 -42.61
C HIS A 124 -1.02 -11.93 -41.86
N PRO A 125 -1.93 -11.17 -42.51
CA PRO A 125 -3.16 -10.67 -41.89
C PRO A 125 -4.05 -11.73 -41.23
N ASP A 126 -4.00 -12.98 -41.71
CA ASP A 126 -4.72 -14.11 -41.12
C ASP A 126 -4.14 -14.56 -39.77
N THR A 127 -2.89 -14.22 -39.46
CA THR A 127 -2.24 -14.53 -38.19
C THR A 127 -2.46 -13.41 -37.18
N LEU A 128 -2.30 -12.16 -37.61
CA LEU A 128 -2.59 -10.99 -36.81
C LEU A 128 -3.22 -9.90 -37.70
N PRO A 129 -4.41 -9.39 -37.37
CA PRO A 129 -5.06 -8.37 -38.17
C PRO A 129 -4.23 -7.07 -38.31
N PRO A 130 -4.48 -6.28 -39.38
CA PRO A 130 -3.93 -4.95 -39.51
C PRO A 130 -4.23 -4.09 -38.28
N TYR A 131 -3.30 -3.20 -37.91
CA TYR A 131 -3.40 -2.43 -36.68
C TYR A 131 -4.70 -1.63 -36.55
N ARG A 132 -5.17 -1.01 -37.64
CA ARG A 132 -6.44 -0.24 -37.67
C ARG A 132 -7.69 -1.04 -37.29
N GLN A 133 -7.62 -2.36 -37.24
CA GLN A 133 -8.73 -3.24 -36.85
C GLN A 133 -8.63 -3.69 -35.38
N ARG A 134 -7.50 -3.42 -34.70
CA ARG A 134 -7.22 -3.92 -33.35
C ARG A 134 -6.41 -2.91 -32.52
N LEU A 135 -6.92 -1.69 -32.38
CA LEU A 135 -6.23 -0.63 -31.63
C LEU A 135 -6.17 -0.90 -30.12
N GLY A 136 -6.99 -1.83 -29.61
CA GLY A 136 -7.03 -2.19 -28.21
C GLY A 136 -7.70 -1.12 -27.36
N CYS A 137 -7.20 -0.92 -26.14
CA CYS A 137 -7.81 -0.08 -25.11
C CYS A 137 -6.96 1.15 -24.82
N TRP A 138 -7.55 2.33 -24.93
CA TRP A 138 -6.88 3.58 -24.62
C TRP A 138 -7.59 4.30 -23.48
N ARG A 139 -6.80 4.75 -22.52
CA ARG A 139 -7.20 5.71 -21.50
C ARG A 139 -6.30 6.96 -21.59
N PRO A 140 -6.64 7.93 -22.45
CA PRO A 140 -5.92 9.19 -22.47
C PRO A 140 -6.27 10.06 -21.27
N ASP A 141 -5.24 10.65 -20.68
CA ASP A 141 -5.38 11.60 -19.57
C ASP A 141 -5.18 13.02 -20.10
N PHE A 142 -5.98 13.96 -19.59
CA PHE A 142 -5.98 15.34 -20.03
C PHE A 142 -6.04 16.33 -18.88
N LEU A 143 -5.50 17.52 -19.12
CA LEU A 143 -5.47 18.66 -18.22
C LEU A 143 -6.39 19.77 -18.75
N VAL A 144 -6.87 20.65 -17.86
CA VAL A 144 -7.75 21.76 -18.24
C VAL A 144 -6.97 23.07 -18.22
N GLU A 145 -6.73 23.62 -19.40
CA GLU A 145 -6.05 24.91 -19.59
C GLU A 145 -7.07 26.04 -19.78
N SER A 146 -6.82 27.19 -19.16
CA SER A 146 -7.59 28.40 -19.41
C SER A 146 -6.96 29.16 -20.58
N VAL A 147 -7.66 29.24 -21.72
CA VAL A 147 -7.19 29.95 -22.92
C VAL A 147 -8.09 31.13 -23.24
N ALA A 148 -7.55 32.15 -23.92
CA ALA A 148 -8.36 33.28 -24.38
C ALA A 148 -9.51 32.78 -25.28
N ASP A 149 -10.72 33.32 -25.08
CA ASP A 149 -11.87 33.01 -25.91
C ASP A 149 -11.86 33.93 -27.15
N PRO A 150 -11.70 33.39 -28.38
CA PRO A 150 -11.72 34.22 -29.58
C PRO A 150 -13.04 34.97 -29.79
N LYS A 151 -14.13 34.49 -29.16
CA LYS A 151 -15.47 35.09 -29.25
C LYS A 151 -15.72 36.14 -28.17
N MET A 152 -14.89 36.19 -27.12
CA MET A 152 -15.01 37.16 -26.03
C MET A 152 -13.64 37.80 -25.75
N PRO A 153 -13.39 39.04 -26.20
CA PRO A 153 -12.08 39.71 -26.14
C PRO A 153 -11.40 39.82 -24.75
N SER A 154 -12.15 39.62 -23.67
CA SER A 154 -11.66 39.55 -22.28
C SER A 154 -12.05 38.25 -21.56
N GLY A 155 -12.69 37.32 -22.26
CA GLY A 155 -13.14 36.04 -21.72
C GLY A 155 -12.06 34.96 -21.82
N THR A 156 -12.15 33.98 -20.94
CA THR A 156 -11.38 32.73 -21.06
C THR A 156 -12.33 31.56 -21.27
N ARG A 157 -11.85 30.54 -21.96
CA ARG A 157 -12.53 29.26 -22.14
C ARG A 157 -11.64 28.12 -21.68
N GLU A 158 -12.28 27.03 -21.28
CA GLU A 158 -11.57 25.79 -20.93
C GLU A 158 -11.16 25.04 -22.20
N GLN A 159 -9.91 24.61 -22.24
CA GLN A 159 -9.35 23.80 -23.31
C GLN A 159 -8.76 22.53 -22.70
N PHE A 160 -9.27 21.38 -23.13
CA PHE A 160 -8.69 20.09 -22.74
C PHE A 160 -7.40 19.84 -23.52
N ARG A 161 -6.37 19.39 -22.79
CA ARG A 161 -5.03 19.09 -23.30
C ARG A 161 -4.63 17.67 -22.91
N ILE A 162 -4.64 16.74 -23.85
CA ILE A 162 -4.16 15.37 -23.66
C ILE A 162 -2.66 15.40 -23.36
N CYS A 163 -2.29 14.87 -22.20
CA CYS A 163 -0.92 14.91 -21.69
C CYS A 163 -0.21 13.56 -21.72
N GLU A 164 -0.97 12.46 -21.82
CA GLU A 164 -0.48 11.09 -22.05
C GLU A 164 -1.61 10.17 -22.53
N ILE A 165 -1.23 9.02 -23.11
CA ILE A 165 -2.15 7.92 -23.44
C ILE A 165 -1.75 6.69 -22.61
N ASN A 166 -2.61 6.29 -21.68
CA ASN A 166 -2.41 5.05 -20.93
C ASN A 166 -3.08 3.90 -21.70
N SER A 167 -2.28 3.02 -22.29
CA SER A 167 -2.79 1.89 -23.09
C SER A 167 -2.11 0.55 -22.80
N ARG A 168 -1.21 0.49 -21.81
CA ARG A 168 -0.56 -0.76 -21.39
C ARG A 168 -1.49 -1.69 -20.59
N PHE A 169 -2.23 -1.13 -19.63
CA PHE A 169 -3.07 -1.90 -18.70
C PHE A 169 -4.53 -1.79 -19.10
N CYS A 170 -5.09 -2.88 -19.63
CA CYS A 170 -6.30 -2.82 -20.42
C CYS A 170 -7.54 -2.32 -19.68
N TRP A 171 -7.71 -2.79 -18.46
CA TRP A 171 -8.94 -2.58 -17.70
C TRP A 171 -8.96 -1.25 -16.95
N ASN A 172 -7.82 -0.58 -16.87
CA ASN A 172 -7.53 0.45 -15.86
C ASN A 172 -8.47 1.66 -15.95
N GLY A 173 -9.39 1.82 -14.99
CA GLY A 173 -10.31 2.93 -14.84
C GLY A 173 -11.64 2.82 -15.61
N PHE A 174 -11.85 1.76 -16.39
CA PHE A 174 -13.09 1.52 -17.13
C PHE A 174 -14.27 1.20 -16.19
N LEU A 175 -14.09 0.25 -15.28
CA LEU A 175 -15.11 -0.17 -14.32
C LEU A 175 -15.31 0.84 -13.20
N HIS A 176 -14.25 1.53 -12.75
CA HIS A 176 -14.41 2.69 -11.87
C HIS A 176 -15.33 3.75 -12.51
N THR A 177 -15.17 4.00 -13.81
CA THR A 177 -16.03 4.94 -14.55
C THR A 177 -17.45 4.42 -14.69
N ALA A 178 -17.63 3.17 -15.12
CA ALA A 178 -18.95 2.58 -15.34
C ALA A 178 -19.75 2.53 -14.03
N TYR A 179 -19.18 1.98 -12.95
CA TYR A 179 -19.88 1.90 -11.66
C TYR A 179 -20.10 3.28 -11.02
N GLY A 180 -19.16 4.21 -11.20
CA GLY A 180 -19.37 5.60 -10.77
C GLY A 180 -20.52 6.29 -11.50
N GLN A 181 -20.63 6.11 -12.83
CA GLN A 181 -21.77 6.63 -13.60
C GLN A 181 -23.09 5.96 -13.21
N GLN A 182 -23.09 4.65 -12.98
CA GLN A 182 -24.26 3.93 -12.48
C GLN A 182 -24.71 4.47 -11.12
N ALA A 183 -23.78 4.77 -10.21
CA ALA A 183 -24.12 5.34 -8.93
C ALA A 183 -24.75 6.74 -9.03
N LEU A 184 -24.40 7.54 -10.04
CA LEU A 184 -25.09 8.81 -10.31
C LEU A 184 -26.52 8.59 -10.84
N VAL A 185 -26.75 7.53 -11.62
CA VAL A 185 -28.10 7.14 -12.05
C VAL A 185 -28.94 6.75 -10.83
N ASP A 186 -28.38 5.95 -9.92
CA ASP A 186 -29.03 5.50 -8.69
C ASP A 186 -29.25 6.64 -7.68
N LEU A 187 -28.53 7.76 -7.83
CA LEU A 187 -28.74 9.04 -7.12
C LEU A 187 -29.74 9.96 -7.82
N ASP A 188 -30.59 9.41 -8.70
CA ASP A 188 -31.69 10.12 -9.35
C ASP A 188 -31.27 11.28 -10.27
N ALA A 189 -30.05 11.24 -10.85
CA ALA A 189 -29.56 12.31 -11.72
C ALA A 189 -30.58 12.71 -12.81
N LYS A 190 -31.22 11.71 -13.46
CA LYS A 190 -32.24 11.93 -14.49
C LYS A 190 -33.47 12.67 -13.97
N SER A 191 -33.96 12.30 -12.79
CA SER A 191 -35.09 12.96 -12.14
C SER A 191 -34.76 14.40 -11.73
N ASN A 192 -33.48 14.71 -11.52
CA ASN A 192 -32.96 16.06 -11.25
C ASN A 192 -32.62 16.86 -12.51
N GLY A 193 -32.88 16.31 -13.70
CA GLY A 193 -32.65 16.99 -14.99
C GLY A 193 -31.23 16.85 -15.52
N PHE A 194 -30.46 15.87 -15.04
CA PHE A 194 -29.10 15.58 -15.48
C PHE A 194 -28.98 14.16 -16.07
N VAL A 195 -28.01 13.95 -16.95
CA VAL A 195 -27.67 12.64 -17.49
C VAL A 195 -26.18 12.42 -17.29
N GLY A 196 -25.77 11.19 -16.99
CA GLY A 196 -24.36 10.82 -16.91
C GLY A 196 -23.60 11.23 -18.16
N ALA A 197 -22.37 11.71 -17.99
CA ALA A 197 -21.53 12.10 -19.13
C ALA A 197 -21.01 10.91 -19.94
N THR A 198 -21.19 9.70 -19.43
CA THR A 198 -20.82 8.42 -20.05
C THR A 198 -21.85 7.38 -19.66
N ASP A 199 -22.21 6.54 -20.62
CA ASP A 199 -23.17 5.45 -20.41
C ASP A 199 -22.44 4.23 -19.79
N PRO A 200 -22.83 3.80 -18.58
CA PRO A 200 -22.16 2.71 -17.89
C PRO A 200 -22.33 1.36 -18.60
N GLU A 201 -23.50 1.08 -19.19
CA GLU A 201 -23.74 -0.17 -19.92
C GLU A 201 -22.94 -0.18 -21.22
N GLN A 202 -22.89 0.95 -21.93
CA GLN A 202 -22.08 1.06 -23.14
C GLN A 202 -20.59 0.76 -22.86
N VAL A 203 -20.04 1.27 -21.75
CA VAL A 203 -18.66 0.99 -21.36
C VAL A 203 -18.47 -0.51 -21.10
N ILE A 204 -19.34 -1.12 -20.30
CA ILE A 204 -19.28 -2.54 -19.95
C ILE A 204 -19.39 -3.42 -21.20
N ASP A 205 -20.43 -3.21 -22.02
CA ASP A 205 -20.66 -4.01 -23.22
C ASP A 205 -19.49 -3.92 -24.20
N SER A 206 -18.86 -2.74 -24.31
CA SER A 206 -17.67 -2.54 -25.14
C SER A 206 -16.48 -3.38 -24.69
N LEU A 207 -16.28 -3.61 -23.39
CA LEU A 207 -15.17 -4.43 -22.89
C LEU A 207 -15.27 -5.88 -23.39
N PHE A 208 -16.48 -6.42 -23.52
CA PHE A 208 -16.72 -7.77 -24.04
C PHE A 208 -16.58 -7.88 -25.57
N THR A 209 -16.34 -6.77 -26.27
CA THR A 209 -16.01 -6.78 -27.71
C THR A 209 -14.53 -6.95 -28.01
N LEU A 210 -13.66 -6.90 -26.99
CA LEU A 210 -12.21 -7.00 -27.16
C LEU A 210 -11.75 -8.43 -27.45
N TYR A 211 -12.51 -9.41 -26.99
CA TYR A 211 -12.12 -10.82 -26.98
C TYR A 211 -13.36 -11.68 -27.24
N ASP A 212 -13.16 -12.97 -27.46
CA ASP A 212 -14.26 -13.91 -27.71
C ASP A 212 -14.80 -14.42 -26.36
N PRO A 213 -16.02 -14.00 -25.94
CA PRO A 213 -16.55 -14.38 -24.62
C PRO A 213 -16.93 -15.86 -24.53
N THR A 214 -16.93 -16.60 -25.66
CA THR A 214 -17.18 -18.05 -25.67
C THR A 214 -15.94 -18.86 -25.35
N LYS A 215 -14.76 -18.23 -25.31
CA LYS A 215 -13.48 -18.88 -25.02
C LYS A 215 -12.96 -18.46 -23.64
N PRO A 216 -12.12 -19.30 -23.00
CA PRO A 216 -11.45 -18.94 -21.75
C PRO A 216 -10.60 -17.68 -21.93
N LEU A 217 -10.62 -16.80 -20.92
CA LEU A 217 -9.81 -15.59 -20.90
C LEU A 217 -8.73 -15.70 -19.84
N PHE A 218 -7.47 -15.59 -20.27
CA PHE A 218 -6.32 -15.57 -19.39
C PHE A 218 -5.87 -14.14 -19.11
N LEU A 219 -5.48 -13.88 -17.87
CA LEU A 219 -4.98 -12.60 -17.37
C LEU A 219 -3.53 -12.80 -16.94
N LEU A 220 -2.58 -12.51 -17.83
CA LEU A 220 -1.14 -12.59 -17.51
C LEU A 220 -0.76 -11.39 -16.67
N LYS A 221 -0.52 -11.63 -15.38
CA LYS A 221 -0.34 -10.58 -14.38
C LYS A 221 0.94 -10.81 -13.59
N GLY A 222 1.66 -9.71 -13.35
CA GLY A 222 2.87 -9.68 -12.54
C GLY A 222 2.70 -8.81 -11.30
N VAL A 223 3.67 -7.92 -11.07
CA VAL A 223 3.79 -7.15 -9.81
C VAL A 223 2.84 -5.96 -9.69
N GLU A 224 2.26 -5.44 -10.77
CA GLU A 224 1.30 -4.33 -10.70
C GLU A 224 0.06 -4.77 -9.93
N PRO A 225 -0.38 -4.10 -8.84
CA PRO A 225 -1.55 -4.53 -8.07
C PRO A 225 -2.85 -4.58 -8.88
N GLY A 226 -2.99 -3.69 -9.85
CA GLY A 226 -4.17 -3.52 -10.69
C GLY A 226 -5.21 -2.59 -10.08
N LEU A 227 -5.90 -1.83 -10.94
CA LEU A 227 -7.01 -0.96 -10.51
C LEU A 227 -8.36 -1.67 -10.70
N ASP A 228 -8.64 -2.12 -11.93
CA ASP A 228 -9.96 -2.65 -12.30
C ASP A 228 -9.91 -4.16 -12.62
N ILE A 229 -8.71 -4.74 -12.78
CA ILE A 229 -8.55 -6.12 -13.25
C ILE A 229 -9.29 -7.13 -12.37
N HIS A 230 -9.27 -6.95 -11.05
CA HIS A 230 -9.98 -7.81 -10.09
C HIS A 230 -11.49 -7.60 -10.14
N MET A 231 -11.94 -6.35 -10.33
CA MET A 231 -13.36 -6.02 -10.52
C MET A 231 -13.90 -6.65 -11.82
N PHE A 232 -13.06 -6.70 -12.85
CA PHE A 232 -13.41 -7.29 -14.14
C PHE A 232 -13.57 -8.80 -14.06
N VAL A 233 -12.78 -9.50 -13.24
CA VAL A 233 -12.92 -10.96 -13.04
C VAL A 233 -14.33 -11.31 -12.57
N ASP A 234 -14.85 -10.59 -11.59
CA ASP A 234 -16.19 -10.84 -11.05
C ASP A 234 -17.28 -10.46 -12.07
N LEU A 235 -17.12 -9.33 -12.77
CA LEU A 235 -18.05 -8.91 -13.84
C LEU A 235 -18.09 -9.93 -14.98
N ALA A 236 -16.94 -10.42 -15.43
CA ALA A 236 -16.83 -11.41 -16.49
C ALA A 236 -17.49 -12.72 -16.07
N ALA A 237 -17.22 -13.20 -14.85
CA ALA A 237 -17.85 -14.41 -14.33
C ALA A 237 -19.39 -14.31 -14.31
N GLN A 238 -19.93 -13.14 -13.95
CA GLN A 238 -21.37 -12.88 -13.95
C GLN A 238 -21.96 -12.82 -15.37
N ARG A 239 -21.27 -12.16 -16.30
CA ARG A 239 -21.74 -11.94 -17.69
C ARG A 239 -21.64 -13.18 -18.57
N THR A 240 -20.57 -13.98 -18.43
CA THR A 240 -20.27 -15.11 -19.34
C THR A 240 -20.43 -16.47 -18.68
N GLY A 241 -20.57 -16.54 -17.35
CA GLY A 241 -20.53 -17.79 -16.58
C GLY A 241 -19.12 -18.37 -16.40
N THR A 242 -18.12 -17.80 -17.07
CA THR A 242 -16.72 -18.26 -17.03
C THR A 242 -15.86 -17.21 -16.33
N ARG A 243 -15.18 -17.63 -15.26
CA ARG A 243 -14.26 -16.77 -14.52
C ARG A 243 -12.93 -16.65 -15.29
N PRO A 244 -12.39 -15.44 -15.54
CA PRO A 244 -11.06 -15.29 -16.11
C PRO A 244 -9.98 -15.91 -15.21
N ILE A 245 -8.91 -16.42 -15.83
CA ILE A 245 -7.86 -17.20 -15.17
C ILE A 245 -6.60 -16.33 -15.03
N PHE A 246 -6.07 -16.16 -13.82
CA PHE A 246 -4.80 -15.48 -13.62
C PHE A 246 -3.64 -16.41 -13.95
N VAL A 247 -2.65 -15.88 -14.66
CA VAL A 247 -1.43 -16.59 -15.05
C VAL A 247 -0.21 -15.77 -14.62
N LEU A 248 0.80 -16.42 -14.05
CA LEU A 248 2.10 -15.80 -13.79
C LEU A 248 3.03 -15.99 -15.00
N PRO A 249 3.98 -15.06 -15.23
CA PRO A 249 5.01 -15.24 -16.26
C PRO A 249 5.71 -16.61 -16.22
N ASP A 250 6.01 -17.11 -15.03
CA ASP A 250 6.73 -18.38 -14.82
C ASP A 250 5.88 -19.63 -15.13
N ASP A 251 4.56 -19.48 -15.23
CA ASP A 251 3.63 -20.57 -15.55
C ASP A 251 3.48 -20.78 -17.06
N LEU A 252 4.07 -19.93 -17.89
CA LEU A 252 3.96 -20.05 -19.35
C LEU A 252 4.83 -21.20 -19.88
N ARG A 253 4.27 -21.95 -20.84
CA ARG A 253 4.95 -23.02 -21.57
C ARG A 253 4.68 -22.90 -23.07
N LEU A 254 5.68 -23.24 -23.88
CA LEU A 254 5.50 -23.47 -25.31
C LEU A 254 5.53 -24.97 -25.57
N VAL A 255 4.47 -25.48 -26.19
CA VAL A 255 4.36 -26.88 -26.58
C VAL A 255 4.43 -26.96 -28.10
N PRO A 256 5.38 -27.71 -28.70
CA PRO A 256 5.45 -27.89 -30.14
C PRO A 256 4.14 -28.44 -30.72
N ASP A 257 3.69 -27.88 -31.84
CA ASP A 257 2.49 -28.31 -32.55
C ASP A 257 2.61 -27.95 -34.04
N GLU A 258 2.72 -28.96 -34.89
CA GLU A 258 2.85 -28.80 -36.34
C GLU A 258 1.62 -28.20 -37.01
N HIS A 259 0.45 -28.27 -36.35
CA HIS A 259 -0.79 -27.68 -36.83
C HIS A 259 -0.98 -26.22 -36.38
N ALA A 260 -0.21 -25.76 -35.39
CA ALA A 260 -0.28 -24.39 -34.91
C ALA A 260 0.41 -23.43 -35.89
N LYS A 261 -0.18 -22.24 -36.10
CA LYS A 261 0.34 -21.22 -37.03
C LYS A 261 1.80 -20.80 -36.77
N LEU A 262 2.25 -20.90 -35.52
CA LEU A 262 3.62 -20.55 -35.11
C LEU A 262 4.52 -21.79 -34.89
N GLY A 263 4.02 -23.01 -35.15
CA GLY A 263 4.70 -24.27 -34.83
C GLY A 263 4.63 -24.65 -33.34
N TYR A 264 3.90 -23.89 -32.53
CA TYR A 264 3.71 -24.15 -31.10
C TYR A 264 2.39 -23.59 -30.56
N ARG A 265 1.90 -24.22 -29.50
CA ARG A 265 0.82 -23.75 -28.62
C ARG A 265 1.42 -23.00 -27.44
N LEU A 266 0.76 -21.94 -27.00
CA LEU A 266 1.08 -21.26 -25.75
C LEU A 266 0.17 -21.82 -24.66
N CYS A 267 0.74 -22.29 -23.57
CA CYS A 267 0.01 -22.93 -22.48
C CYS A 267 0.37 -22.32 -21.12
N SER A 268 -0.51 -22.51 -20.15
CA SER A 268 -0.26 -22.22 -18.73
C SER A 268 -0.21 -23.52 -17.94
N VAL A 269 0.66 -23.57 -16.94
CA VAL A 269 0.61 -24.61 -15.90
C VAL A 269 -0.66 -24.46 -15.05
N VAL A 270 -1.33 -25.57 -14.76
CA VAL A 270 -2.54 -25.66 -13.94
C VAL A 270 -2.15 -26.07 -12.52
N ARG A 271 -2.51 -25.26 -11.51
CA ARG A 271 -2.15 -25.49 -10.09
C ARG A 271 -3.28 -26.08 -9.19
N ALA A 272 -4.40 -26.54 -9.78
CA ALA A 272 -5.65 -27.09 -9.17
C ALA A 272 -6.50 -26.09 -8.34
N GLU A 273 -7.84 -26.07 -8.22
CA GLU A 273 -9.02 -26.81 -8.77
C GLU A 273 -9.80 -25.96 -9.82
N ASP A 274 -9.13 -25.25 -10.72
CA ASP A 274 -9.81 -24.36 -11.70
C ASP A 274 -10.30 -25.06 -12.99
N GLY A 275 -10.28 -26.40 -13.03
CA GLY A 275 -10.46 -27.18 -14.25
C GLY A 275 -11.86 -27.08 -14.87
N ARG A 276 -12.00 -26.21 -15.87
CA ARG A 276 -13.21 -26.10 -16.71
C ARG A 276 -12.99 -26.43 -18.18
N ASN A 277 -11.74 -26.45 -18.67
CA ASN A 277 -11.40 -26.61 -20.10
C ASN A 277 -10.53 -27.84 -20.36
N GLU A 278 -10.25 -28.13 -21.64
CA GLU A 278 -9.37 -29.23 -22.05
C GLU A 278 -7.94 -29.05 -21.51
N GLN A 279 -7.56 -29.95 -20.60
CA GLN A 279 -6.22 -30.03 -20.03
C GLN A 279 -5.47 -31.21 -20.61
N PHE A 280 -4.15 -31.08 -20.73
CA PHE A 280 -3.29 -32.18 -21.15
C PHE A 280 -1.96 -32.13 -20.40
N VAL A 281 -1.29 -33.28 -20.32
CA VAL A 281 -0.01 -33.40 -19.62
C VAL A 281 1.15 -33.28 -20.61
N HIS A 282 2.15 -32.47 -20.29
CA HIS A 282 3.38 -32.35 -21.06
C HIS A 282 4.56 -32.06 -20.12
N ASN A 283 5.62 -32.88 -20.18
CA ASN A 283 6.81 -32.78 -19.32
C ASN A 283 6.46 -32.65 -17.82
N ASP A 284 5.60 -33.54 -17.33
CA ASP A 284 5.11 -33.60 -15.94
C ASP A 284 4.26 -32.40 -15.47
N ASP A 285 4.10 -31.37 -16.31
CA ASP A 285 3.17 -30.26 -16.07
C ASP A 285 1.77 -30.61 -16.64
N THR A 286 0.72 -30.35 -15.86
CA THR A 286 -0.66 -30.28 -16.38
C THR A 286 -0.87 -28.90 -16.99
N LEU A 287 -1.19 -28.85 -18.27
CA LEU A 287 -1.26 -27.63 -19.07
C LEU A 287 -2.65 -27.34 -19.60
N GLU A 288 -2.96 -26.06 -19.72
CA GLU A 288 -4.14 -25.53 -20.41
C GLU A 288 -3.71 -24.56 -21.53
N GLU A 289 -4.29 -24.66 -22.72
CA GLU A 289 -3.94 -23.75 -23.81
C GLU A 289 -4.50 -22.34 -23.60
N ILE A 290 -3.64 -21.35 -23.80
CA ILE A 290 -4.00 -19.94 -23.84
C ILE A 290 -4.41 -19.59 -25.27
N HIS A 291 -5.71 -19.39 -25.49
CA HIS A 291 -6.23 -18.93 -26.80
C HIS A 291 -6.31 -17.40 -26.91
N GLN A 292 -6.53 -16.71 -25.80
CA GLN A 292 -6.63 -15.26 -25.72
C GLN A 292 -6.17 -14.78 -24.35
N VAL A 293 -5.49 -13.63 -24.32
CA VAL A 293 -4.83 -13.15 -23.10
C VAL A 293 -4.92 -11.63 -22.96
N SER A 294 -5.06 -11.16 -21.74
CA SER A 294 -4.83 -9.76 -21.34
C SER A 294 -3.50 -9.65 -20.60
N LEU A 295 -2.78 -8.55 -20.80
CA LEU A 295 -1.49 -8.32 -20.16
C LEU A 295 -1.58 -7.21 -19.12
N GLU A 296 -1.10 -7.49 -17.91
CA GLU A 296 -0.84 -6.50 -16.87
C GLU A 296 0.58 -6.68 -16.31
N LEU A 297 1.54 -6.35 -17.16
CA LEU A 297 2.98 -6.47 -16.92
C LEU A 297 3.68 -5.12 -17.15
N HIS A 298 4.65 -4.80 -16.30
CA HIS A 298 5.57 -3.70 -16.50
C HIS A 298 6.59 -4.00 -17.61
N GLN A 299 7.24 -2.96 -18.12
CA GLN A 299 8.21 -3.08 -19.21
C GLN A 299 9.36 -4.05 -18.91
N HIS A 300 9.85 -4.06 -17.66
CA HIS A 300 10.92 -4.96 -17.25
C HIS A 300 10.46 -6.43 -17.15
N GLU A 301 9.18 -6.67 -16.88
CA GLU A 301 8.59 -8.01 -16.86
C GLU A 301 8.41 -8.52 -18.29
N LEU A 302 7.94 -7.67 -19.22
CA LEU A 302 7.89 -7.98 -20.65
C LEU A 302 9.29 -8.29 -21.21
N ARG A 303 10.31 -7.54 -20.78
CA ARG A 303 11.72 -7.78 -21.16
C ARG A 303 12.28 -9.10 -20.63
N ALA A 304 11.79 -9.58 -19.50
CA ALA A 304 12.26 -10.83 -18.90
C ALA A 304 11.72 -12.08 -19.61
N LEU A 305 10.64 -11.94 -20.40
CA LEU A 305 10.07 -13.03 -21.19
C LEU A 305 10.97 -13.36 -22.39
N SER A 306 11.01 -14.63 -22.79
CA SER A 306 11.74 -15.04 -23.99
C SER A 306 11.10 -14.45 -25.26
N PRO A 307 11.88 -14.24 -26.34
CA PRO A 307 11.36 -13.78 -27.61
C PRO A 307 10.22 -14.66 -28.15
N GLU A 308 10.31 -15.98 -27.99
CA GLU A 308 9.31 -16.93 -28.45
C GLU A 308 7.99 -16.79 -27.69
N ILE A 309 8.05 -16.62 -26.36
CA ILE A 309 6.87 -16.35 -25.53
C ILE A 309 6.23 -15.01 -25.92
N MET A 310 7.05 -13.96 -26.12
CA MET A 310 6.54 -12.65 -26.56
C MET A 310 5.83 -12.73 -27.91
N ARG A 311 6.37 -13.49 -28.88
CA ARG A 311 5.70 -13.75 -30.17
C ARG A 311 4.38 -14.50 -29.98
N ALA A 312 4.39 -15.54 -29.15
CA ALA A 312 3.20 -16.33 -28.85
C ALA A 312 2.08 -15.51 -28.19
N LEU A 313 2.45 -14.62 -27.26
CA LEU A 313 1.54 -13.67 -26.62
C LEU A 313 1.02 -12.63 -27.61
N SER A 314 1.86 -12.13 -28.51
CA SER A 314 1.50 -11.07 -29.47
C SER A 314 0.32 -11.43 -30.37
N VAL A 315 0.20 -12.70 -30.79
CA VAL A 315 -0.91 -13.14 -31.66
C VAL A 315 -2.21 -13.44 -30.89
N ARG A 316 -2.11 -13.64 -29.57
CA ARG A 316 -3.24 -13.98 -28.68
C ARG A 316 -3.75 -12.78 -27.87
N CYS A 317 -2.89 -11.81 -27.61
CA CYS A 317 -3.21 -10.63 -26.84
C CYS A 317 -4.13 -9.72 -27.64
N PHE A 318 -5.30 -9.39 -27.09
CA PHE A 318 -6.23 -8.47 -27.75
C PHE A 318 -5.88 -7.00 -27.59
N ASN A 319 -5.07 -6.67 -26.58
CA ASN A 319 -4.43 -5.36 -26.51
C ASN A 319 -3.11 -5.42 -27.29
N ASP A 320 -3.13 -4.92 -28.52
CA ASP A 320 -2.04 -5.10 -29.49
C ASP A 320 -0.68 -4.62 -28.95
N MET A 321 0.39 -5.36 -29.25
CA MET A 321 1.74 -4.99 -28.80
C MET A 321 2.19 -3.64 -29.36
N ARG A 322 1.73 -3.26 -30.57
CA ARG A 322 1.98 -1.92 -31.13
C ARG A 322 1.33 -0.84 -30.26
N THR A 323 0.14 -1.10 -29.70
CA THR A 323 -0.50 -0.21 -28.71
C THR A 323 0.30 -0.11 -27.41
N ILE A 324 0.83 -1.23 -26.92
CA ILE A 324 1.59 -1.31 -25.67
C ILE A 324 2.96 -0.62 -25.77
N PHE A 325 3.70 -0.82 -26.87
CA PHE A 325 5.07 -0.30 -27.04
C PHE A 325 5.14 1.07 -27.71
N LEU A 326 4.20 1.40 -28.60
CA LEU A 326 4.19 2.67 -29.34
C LEU A 326 3.19 3.67 -28.75
N VAL A 327 1.91 3.31 -28.65
CA VAL A 327 0.85 4.27 -28.27
C VAL A 327 0.92 4.66 -26.80
N HIS A 328 1.30 3.74 -25.93
CA HIS A 328 1.51 4.03 -24.51
C HIS A 328 2.71 4.96 -24.26
N ASP A 329 3.68 4.97 -25.18
CA ASP A 329 4.88 5.77 -25.06
C ASP A 329 4.52 7.25 -25.23
N LYS A 330 4.86 8.07 -24.22
CA LYS A 330 4.46 9.49 -24.22
C LYS A 330 5.06 10.28 -25.40
N ARG A 331 6.13 9.76 -26.02
CA ARG A 331 6.72 10.34 -27.24
C ARG A 331 5.76 10.28 -28.43
N MET A 332 4.80 9.36 -28.46
CA MET A 332 3.80 9.25 -29.53
C MET A 332 3.03 10.56 -29.74
N LEU A 333 2.69 11.28 -28.66
CA LEU A 333 2.02 12.58 -28.77
C LEU A 333 2.92 13.63 -29.48
N GLY A 334 4.23 13.58 -29.27
CA GLY A 334 5.19 14.41 -29.99
C GLY A 334 5.31 14.04 -31.47
N ILE A 335 5.33 12.73 -31.78
CA ILE A 335 5.31 12.23 -33.16
C ILE A 335 4.05 12.72 -33.89
N VAL A 336 2.87 12.56 -33.29
CA VAL A 336 1.60 13.05 -33.87
C VAL A 336 1.67 14.55 -34.18
N LEU A 337 2.18 15.36 -33.24
CA LEU A 337 2.31 16.82 -33.44
C LEU A 337 3.25 17.19 -34.58
N GLN A 338 4.38 16.49 -34.71
CA GLN A 338 5.33 16.69 -35.80
C GLN A 338 4.78 16.23 -37.16
N GLU A 339 3.88 15.24 -37.17
CA GLU A 339 3.30 14.67 -38.40
C GLU A 339 2.04 15.37 -38.92
N LEU A 340 1.43 16.30 -38.16
CA LEU A 340 0.13 16.88 -38.51
C LEU A 340 0.06 17.41 -39.95
N ASP A 341 1.07 18.15 -40.39
CA ASP A 341 1.10 18.74 -41.73
C ASP A 341 1.23 17.68 -42.83
N ASN A 342 2.00 16.62 -42.61
CA ASN A 342 2.14 15.50 -43.55
C ASN A 342 0.87 14.64 -43.59
N LEU A 343 0.25 14.40 -42.43
CA LEU A 343 -1.03 13.68 -42.34
C LEU A 343 -2.15 14.39 -43.11
N VAL A 344 -2.09 15.72 -43.24
CA VAL A 344 -3.00 16.50 -44.08
C VAL A 344 -2.57 16.48 -45.55
N ARG A 345 -1.37 16.98 -45.85
CA ARG A 345 -0.97 17.30 -47.24
C ARG A 345 -0.47 16.10 -48.02
N ARG A 346 0.30 15.21 -47.38
CA ARG A 346 0.95 14.08 -48.03
C ARG A 346 0.10 12.83 -48.02
N HIS A 347 -0.48 12.50 -46.87
CA HIS A 347 -1.20 11.23 -46.70
C HIS A 347 -2.72 11.38 -46.83
N GLY A 348 -3.27 12.59 -46.76
CA GLY A 348 -4.72 12.83 -46.86
C GLY A 348 -5.53 12.13 -45.76
N VAL A 349 -4.91 11.83 -44.61
CA VAL A 349 -5.52 11.12 -43.48
C VAL A 349 -6.34 12.06 -42.60
N LEU A 350 -5.86 13.30 -42.43
CA LEU A 350 -6.53 14.33 -41.64
C LEU A 350 -6.99 15.49 -42.53
N SER A 351 -8.13 16.07 -42.18
CA SER A 351 -8.48 17.42 -42.62
C SER A 351 -7.67 18.47 -41.86
N ALA A 352 -7.56 19.69 -42.43
CA ALA A 352 -6.93 20.82 -41.75
C ALA A 352 -7.59 21.12 -40.38
N THR A 353 -8.91 20.98 -40.29
CA THR A 353 -9.67 21.17 -39.03
C THR A 353 -9.31 20.12 -37.98
N GLN A 354 -9.17 18.85 -38.38
CA GLN A 354 -8.74 17.78 -37.46
C GLN A 354 -7.30 17.99 -36.99
N ALA A 355 -6.39 18.39 -37.89
CA ALA A 355 -5.02 18.72 -37.51
C ALA A 355 -4.96 19.86 -36.49
N GLU A 356 -5.75 20.92 -36.68
CA GLU A 356 -5.82 22.02 -35.72
C GLU A 356 -6.46 21.60 -34.39
N ALA A 357 -7.47 20.72 -34.41
CA ALA A 357 -8.03 20.15 -33.20
C ALA A 357 -6.97 19.37 -32.40
N LEU A 358 -6.09 18.61 -33.06
CA LEU A 358 -4.96 17.92 -32.39
C LEU A 358 -3.90 18.90 -31.87
N ARG A 359 -3.54 19.92 -32.67
CA ARG A 359 -2.60 20.97 -32.26
C ARG A 359 -3.08 21.72 -31.01
N ALA A 360 -4.39 21.99 -30.94
CA ALA A 360 -5.04 22.60 -29.78
C ALA A 360 -5.36 21.59 -28.65
N GLY A 361 -5.44 20.30 -28.95
CA GLY A 361 -5.90 19.26 -28.03
C GLY A 361 -4.79 18.45 -27.36
N ILE A 362 -3.55 18.48 -27.87
CA ILE A 362 -2.41 17.74 -27.32
C ILE A 362 -1.45 18.71 -26.60
N CYS A 363 -0.89 18.30 -25.47
CA CYS A 363 0.18 19.04 -24.80
C CYS A 363 1.42 19.10 -25.71
N PRO A 364 1.97 20.29 -26.01
CA PRO A 364 3.21 20.41 -26.76
C PRO A 364 4.32 19.56 -26.14
N THR A 365 4.87 18.65 -26.93
CA THR A 365 5.79 17.60 -26.51
C THR A 365 7.01 17.63 -27.42
N ILE A 366 8.19 17.78 -26.84
CA ILE A 366 9.48 17.88 -27.53
C ILE A 366 10.22 16.55 -27.33
N LEU A 367 10.66 15.97 -28.44
CA LEU A 367 11.35 14.68 -28.47
C LEU A 367 12.86 14.88 -28.36
N ALA A 368 13.54 14.00 -27.63
CA ALA A 368 14.99 13.98 -27.58
C ALA A 368 15.59 13.78 -28.99
N GLY A 369 16.75 14.37 -29.24
CA GLY A 369 17.43 14.31 -30.55
C GLY A 369 16.76 15.13 -31.68
N SER A 370 15.61 15.77 -31.44
CA SER A 370 14.92 16.57 -32.46
C SER A 370 15.50 17.97 -32.64
N ARG A 371 15.14 18.65 -33.75
CA ARG A 371 15.52 20.05 -33.97
C ARG A 371 14.93 20.98 -32.90
N GLU A 372 13.71 20.69 -32.47
CA GLU A 372 13.02 21.41 -31.39
C GLU A 372 13.75 21.22 -30.06
N ALA A 373 14.25 20.02 -29.77
CA ALA A 373 15.09 19.77 -28.59
C ALA A 373 16.38 20.59 -28.63
N ALA A 374 17.08 20.64 -29.76
CA ALA A 374 18.29 21.47 -29.91
C ALA A 374 18.00 22.96 -29.67
N PHE A 375 16.90 23.48 -30.23
CA PHE A 375 16.47 24.86 -30.00
C PHE A 375 16.06 25.11 -28.54
N PHE A 376 15.33 24.18 -27.94
CA PHE A 376 14.92 24.27 -26.53
C PHE A 376 16.12 24.27 -25.58
N LEU A 377 17.10 23.39 -25.82
CA LEU A 377 18.37 23.36 -25.10
C LEU A 377 19.08 24.71 -25.15
N GLN A 378 19.16 25.32 -26.34
CA GLN A 378 19.77 26.64 -26.50
C GLN A 378 19.00 27.72 -25.73
N ARG A 379 17.66 27.72 -25.81
CA ARG A 379 16.81 28.67 -25.07
C ARG A 379 16.94 28.56 -23.56
N CYS A 380 17.07 27.34 -23.02
CA CYS A 380 17.34 27.13 -21.59
C CYS A 380 18.71 27.65 -21.15
N ARG A 381 19.72 27.64 -22.05
CA ARG A 381 21.03 28.24 -21.78
C ARG A 381 20.97 29.77 -21.82
N ASP A 382 20.26 30.32 -22.82
CA ASP A 382 20.14 31.76 -23.00
C ASP A 382 19.25 32.42 -21.92
N SER A 383 18.25 31.68 -21.41
CA SER A 383 17.31 32.14 -20.40
C SER A 383 17.06 31.07 -19.34
N PRO A 384 17.69 31.17 -18.15
CA PRO A 384 17.57 30.19 -17.08
C PRO A 384 16.14 29.94 -16.57
N THR A 385 15.23 30.90 -16.74
CA THR A 385 13.81 30.79 -16.34
C THR A 385 12.93 30.18 -17.43
N HIS A 386 13.44 29.97 -18.64
CA HIS A 386 12.66 29.36 -19.72
C HIS A 386 12.13 27.97 -19.35
N LYS A 387 12.88 27.22 -18.52
CA LYS A 387 12.51 25.90 -18.03
C LYS A 387 11.22 25.88 -17.22
N ASP A 388 10.86 26.99 -16.57
CA ASP A 388 9.75 27.05 -15.60
C ASP A 388 8.38 26.81 -16.27
N GLY A 389 8.31 26.96 -17.59
CA GLY A 389 7.13 26.62 -18.40
C GLY A 389 7.08 25.16 -18.88
N TYR A 390 7.98 24.29 -18.40
CA TYR A 390 8.15 22.93 -18.92
C TYR A 390 8.39 21.91 -17.80
N LEU A 391 8.22 20.64 -18.15
CA LEU A 391 8.48 19.50 -17.29
C LEU A 391 9.18 18.38 -18.06
N LEU A 392 9.99 17.59 -17.35
CA LEU A 392 10.52 16.33 -17.83
C LEU A 392 9.60 15.19 -17.42
N LYS A 393 9.29 14.31 -18.37
CA LYS A 393 8.50 13.10 -18.13
C LYS A 393 9.25 11.87 -18.58
N LEU A 394 9.29 10.84 -17.73
CA LEU A 394 9.71 9.51 -18.16
C LEU A 394 8.77 8.99 -19.26
N ILE A 395 9.35 8.49 -20.34
CA ILE A 395 8.61 8.12 -21.56
C ILE A 395 7.55 7.03 -21.33
N ARG A 396 7.74 6.13 -20.34
CA ARG A 396 6.91 4.93 -20.10
C ARG A 396 6.52 4.67 -18.63
N SER A 397 6.73 5.65 -17.73
CA SER A 397 6.24 5.55 -16.35
C SER A 397 4.73 5.85 -16.26
N GLY A 398 4.09 5.48 -15.15
CA GLY A 398 2.71 5.86 -14.85
C GLY A 398 2.60 6.61 -13.51
N LYS A 399 1.38 7.02 -13.15
CA LYS A 399 1.05 7.60 -11.82
C LYS A 399 1.86 8.87 -11.46
N GLY A 400 2.41 9.55 -12.48
CA GLY A 400 3.27 10.73 -12.31
C GLY A 400 4.67 10.46 -11.74
N ALA A 401 5.09 9.19 -11.65
CA ALA A 401 6.40 8.84 -11.13
C ALA A 401 7.53 9.40 -12.01
N GLY A 402 8.48 10.08 -11.37
CA GLY A 402 9.67 10.63 -12.04
C GLY A 402 9.44 11.88 -12.87
N ILE A 403 8.31 12.58 -12.71
CA ILE A 403 8.12 13.91 -13.30
C ILE A 403 9.03 14.91 -12.59
N VAL A 404 9.73 15.74 -13.36
CA VAL A 404 10.50 16.87 -12.85
C VAL A 404 9.90 18.15 -13.41
N PHE A 405 9.37 19.01 -12.55
CA PHE A 405 8.86 20.31 -12.97
C PHE A 405 10.01 21.31 -13.05
N GLY A 406 10.09 22.03 -14.16
CA GLY A 406 11.16 23.01 -14.36
C GLY A 406 11.15 24.10 -13.31
N ASP A 407 9.97 24.51 -12.84
CA ASP A 407 9.80 25.53 -11.78
C ASP A 407 10.16 25.04 -10.36
N GLU A 408 10.41 23.74 -10.16
CA GLU A 408 10.79 23.14 -8.86
C GLU A 408 12.28 22.83 -8.73
N VAL A 409 13.05 22.92 -9.82
CA VAL A 409 14.49 22.59 -9.82
C VAL A 409 15.35 23.79 -10.20
N SER A 410 16.62 23.76 -9.78
CA SER A 410 17.58 24.79 -10.16
C SER A 410 17.89 24.74 -11.67
N ALA A 411 18.32 25.86 -12.26
CA ALA A 411 18.73 25.89 -13.66
C ALA A 411 19.94 24.97 -13.95
N ALA A 412 20.84 24.82 -12.97
CA ALA A 412 21.99 23.93 -13.09
C ALA A 412 21.54 22.46 -13.17
N GLU A 413 20.70 22.02 -12.23
CA GLU A 413 20.15 20.66 -12.22
C GLU A 413 19.32 20.37 -13.48
N TRP A 414 18.50 21.32 -13.92
CA TRP A 414 17.72 21.18 -15.14
C TRP A 414 18.62 21.01 -16.38
N ASN A 415 19.65 21.84 -16.51
CA ASN A 415 20.58 21.77 -17.63
C ASN A 415 21.40 20.48 -17.64
N GLU A 416 21.81 19.97 -16.47
CA GLU A 416 22.48 18.67 -16.35
C GLU A 416 21.60 17.54 -16.88
N LYS A 417 20.33 17.47 -16.42
CA LYS A 417 19.36 16.47 -16.91
C LYS A 417 19.09 16.63 -18.41
N LEU A 418 18.94 17.87 -18.88
CA LEU A 418 18.71 18.13 -20.31
C LEU A 418 19.89 17.68 -21.18
N LEU A 419 21.13 17.98 -20.79
CA LEU A 419 22.33 17.54 -21.49
C LEU A 419 22.43 16.01 -21.52
N GLN A 420 22.07 15.36 -20.41
CA GLN A 420 22.13 13.91 -20.29
C GLN A 420 21.09 13.19 -21.17
N TYR A 421 19.86 13.72 -21.25
CA TYR A 421 18.72 12.96 -21.79
C TYR A 421 18.07 13.53 -23.05
N LEU A 422 18.35 14.78 -23.43
CA LEU A 422 17.66 15.43 -24.57
C LEU A 422 18.51 15.49 -25.85
N GLY A 423 19.83 15.32 -25.73
CA GLY A 423 20.76 15.46 -26.86
C GLY A 423 20.69 14.32 -27.88
N ASP A 424 20.27 13.13 -27.45
CA ASP A 424 20.16 11.93 -28.28
C ASP A 424 18.81 11.25 -28.02
N ALA A 425 18.19 10.74 -29.09
CA ALA A 425 16.95 9.96 -29.00
C ALA A 425 17.20 8.52 -28.51
N ALA A 426 18.44 8.02 -28.60
CA ALA A 426 18.80 6.64 -28.28
C ALA A 426 18.38 6.22 -26.86
N ILE A 427 17.80 5.01 -26.76
CA ILE A 427 17.47 4.41 -25.46
C ILE A 427 18.58 3.45 -25.06
N THR A 428 19.12 3.65 -23.85
CA THR A 428 20.02 2.69 -23.22
C THR A 428 19.23 1.81 -22.24
N VAL A 429 19.35 0.49 -22.39
CA VAL A 429 18.64 -0.48 -21.52
C VAL A 429 18.98 -0.23 -20.05
N GLY A 430 17.95 -0.09 -19.22
CA GLY A 430 18.10 0.16 -17.79
C GLY A 430 18.36 1.61 -17.39
N GLN A 431 18.56 2.53 -18.35
CA GLN A 431 18.66 3.96 -18.09
C GLN A 431 17.31 4.66 -18.28
N PRO A 432 17.01 5.72 -17.50
CA PRO A 432 15.80 6.48 -17.71
C PRO A 432 15.87 7.28 -19.01
N ALA A 433 14.77 7.30 -19.75
CA ALA A 433 14.59 8.14 -20.93
C ALA A 433 13.47 9.15 -20.68
N TYR A 434 13.72 10.39 -21.07
CA TYR A 434 12.83 11.52 -20.82
C TYR A 434 12.36 12.18 -22.11
N LEU A 435 11.22 12.84 -22.03
CA LEU A 435 10.81 13.88 -22.97
C LEU A 435 10.57 15.19 -22.24
N VAL A 436 10.56 16.30 -22.99
CA VAL A 436 10.13 17.60 -22.47
C VAL A 436 8.69 17.84 -22.90
N GLN A 437 7.83 18.23 -21.96
CA GLN A 437 6.46 18.63 -22.27
C GLN A 437 6.20 20.03 -21.69
N ARG A 438 5.44 20.85 -22.40
CA ARG A 438 5.01 22.15 -21.87
C ARG A 438 4.15 21.93 -20.62
N GLN A 439 4.47 22.64 -19.55
CA GLN A 439 3.67 22.66 -18.33
C GLN A 439 2.35 23.39 -18.62
N ILE A 440 1.24 22.67 -18.47
CA ILE A 440 -0.09 23.26 -18.59
C ILE A 440 -0.41 24.00 -17.28
N VAL A 441 -0.71 25.29 -17.39
CA VAL A 441 -1.22 26.09 -16.27
C VAL A 441 -2.69 25.75 -16.07
N GLN A 442 -2.94 24.82 -15.15
CA GLN A 442 -4.28 24.32 -14.87
C GLN A 442 -5.10 25.32 -14.05
N ARG A 443 -6.41 25.38 -14.36
CA ARG A 443 -7.37 26.06 -13.50
C ARG A 443 -7.60 25.26 -12.21
N ARG A 444 -7.76 25.95 -11.09
CA ARG A 444 -8.23 25.36 -9.83
C ARG A 444 -9.73 25.52 -9.72
N TYR A 445 -10.38 24.49 -9.20
CA TYR A 445 -11.83 24.41 -9.03
C TYR A 445 -12.14 24.24 -7.55
N GLU A 446 -13.18 24.93 -7.10
CA GLU A 446 -13.78 24.68 -5.80
C GLU A 446 -14.48 23.32 -5.85
N VAL A 447 -13.97 22.38 -5.05
CA VAL A 447 -14.47 21.01 -4.99
C VAL A 447 -14.58 20.55 -3.54
N LEU A 448 -15.68 19.89 -3.23
CA LEU A 448 -15.92 19.14 -2.02
C LEU A 448 -15.66 17.65 -2.31
N LEU A 449 -14.49 17.18 -1.90
CA LEU A 449 -14.05 15.80 -2.14
C LEU A 449 -14.52 14.84 -1.05
N ARG A 450 -14.55 15.30 0.20
CA ARG A 450 -14.95 14.53 1.39
C ARG A 450 -15.75 15.43 2.33
N ASP A 451 -16.76 14.86 2.98
CA ASP A 451 -17.54 15.57 4.01
C ASP A 451 -16.75 15.51 5.35
N GLY A 452 -16.65 16.62 6.07
CA GLY A 452 -15.84 16.73 7.30
C GLY A 452 -15.01 18.02 7.40
N GLN A 453 -13.93 18.01 8.19
CA GLN A 453 -13.12 19.21 8.47
C GLN A 453 -12.30 19.75 7.28
N GLU A 454 -12.13 18.96 6.20
CA GLU A 454 -11.39 19.40 5.01
C GLU A 454 -12.13 20.47 4.19
N GLY A 455 -13.47 20.52 4.27
CA GLY A 455 -14.29 21.53 3.59
C GLY A 455 -14.11 21.59 2.07
N VAL A 456 -14.50 22.72 1.47
CA VAL A 456 -14.27 23.01 0.05
C VAL A 456 -12.80 23.32 -0.17
N GLN A 457 -12.19 22.67 -1.16
CA GLN A 457 -10.79 22.85 -1.53
C GLN A 457 -10.68 23.42 -2.95
N ALA A 458 -9.69 24.27 -3.18
CA ALA A 458 -9.36 24.78 -4.51
C ALA A 458 -8.31 23.87 -5.18
N ASN A 459 -8.75 22.79 -5.83
CA ASN A 459 -7.87 21.75 -6.37
C ASN A 459 -7.87 21.71 -7.90
N TYR A 460 -6.86 21.05 -8.48
CA TYR A 460 -6.84 20.75 -9.90
C TYR A 460 -7.80 19.59 -10.24
N LEU A 461 -8.30 19.58 -11.47
CA LEU A 461 -9.08 18.48 -12.03
C LEU A 461 -8.29 17.83 -13.17
N ILE A 462 -7.82 16.61 -12.94
CA ILE A 462 -7.13 15.81 -13.96
C ILE A 462 -8.15 14.84 -14.54
N GLY A 463 -8.52 15.06 -15.79
CA GLY A 463 -9.55 14.27 -16.48
C GLY A 463 -8.95 13.06 -17.18
N THR A 464 -9.80 12.07 -17.43
CA THR A 464 -9.50 10.94 -18.30
C THR A 464 -10.69 10.67 -19.22
N TYR A 465 -10.46 9.99 -20.34
CA TYR A 465 -11.54 9.44 -21.15
C TYR A 465 -11.17 8.05 -21.66
N HIS A 466 -12.17 7.29 -22.08
CA HIS A 466 -11.98 5.90 -22.48
C HIS A 466 -12.30 5.69 -23.94
N ALA A 467 -11.48 4.87 -24.60
CA ALA A 467 -11.71 4.42 -25.95
C ALA A 467 -11.34 2.94 -26.12
N LEU A 468 -12.13 2.24 -26.94
CA LEU A 468 -11.92 0.83 -27.28
C LEU A 468 -11.96 0.65 -28.80
N ASN A 469 -10.91 0.04 -29.35
CA ASN A 469 -10.70 -0.14 -30.78
C ASN A 469 -10.94 1.14 -31.59
N GLY A 470 -10.43 2.27 -31.08
CA GLY A 470 -10.57 3.60 -31.71
C GLY A 470 -11.92 4.28 -31.52
N ARG A 471 -12.89 3.63 -30.86
CA ARG A 471 -14.20 4.22 -30.55
C ARG A 471 -14.16 4.94 -29.21
N TYR A 472 -14.49 6.22 -29.20
CA TYR A 472 -14.72 7.01 -27.99
C TYR A 472 -15.95 6.50 -27.22
N LEU A 473 -15.78 6.19 -25.93
CA LEU A 473 -16.86 5.71 -25.07
C LEU A 473 -17.42 6.80 -24.14
N GLY A 474 -16.66 7.87 -23.91
CA GLY A 474 -17.06 8.96 -23.03
C GLY A 474 -15.94 9.42 -22.09
N LEU A 475 -16.21 10.51 -21.37
CA LEU A 475 -15.34 10.99 -20.32
C LEU A 475 -15.35 10.01 -19.13
N GLY A 476 -14.15 9.62 -18.72
CA GLY A 476 -13.96 8.86 -17.50
C GLY A 476 -14.00 9.73 -16.26
N LEU A 477 -13.33 9.27 -15.23
CA LEU A 477 -13.26 9.96 -13.94
C LEU A 477 -12.37 11.20 -13.96
N TRP A 478 -12.68 12.16 -13.09
CA TRP A 478 -11.77 13.22 -12.68
C TRP A 478 -11.00 12.75 -11.46
N ARG A 479 -9.72 13.07 -11.39
CA ARG A 479 -8.88 12.90 -10.19
C ARG A 479 -8.57 14.26 -9.62
N SER A 480 -8.74 14.41 -8.31
CA SER A 480 -8.52 15.68 -7.63
C SER A 480 -7.88 15.49 -6.25
N GLY A 481 -7.07 16.47 -5.87
CA GLY A 481 -6.30 16.50 -4.63
C GLY A 481 -5.40 17.74 -4.58
N PRO A 482 -4.66 17.95 -3.48
CA PRO A 482 -3.91 19.19 -3.25
C PRO A 482 -2.66 19.34 -4.14
N GLY A 483 -2.17 18.24 -4.73
CA GLY A 483 -0.97 18.23 -5.56
C GLY A 483 -1.24 18.55 -7.04
N ARG A 484 -0.18 18.98 -7.76
CA ARG A 484 -0.19 19.12 -9.24
C ARG A 484 -0.38 17.79 -9.97
N VAL A 485 0.00 16.69 -9.32
CA VAL A 485 -0.16 15.32 -9.79
C VAL A 485 -1.11 14.61 -8.83
N CYS A 486 -2.13 13.93 -9.36
CA CYS A 486 -3.09 13.18 -8.55
C CYS A 486 -3.38 11.80 -9.17
N ALA A 487 -3.31 10.76 -8.35
CA ALA A 487 -3.68 9.39 -8.71
C ALA A 487 -4.51 8.75 -7.60
N ILE A 488 -5.52 7.96 -7.96
CA ILE A 488 -6.37 7.23 -7.00
C ILE A 488 -5.53 6.29 -6.12
N SER A 489 -4.52 5.64 -6.72
CA SER A 489 -3.60 4.73 -6.02
C SER A 489 -2.71 5.41 -4.97
N HIS A 490 -2.63 6.74 -4.97
CA HIS A 490 -1.94 7.61 -4.01
C HIS A 490 -2.93 8.47 -3.19
N ASN A 491 -4.08 7.90 -2.82
CA ASN A 491 -5.12 8.52 -1.99
C ASN A 491 -5.88 9.72 -2.62
N GLY A 492 -5.73 9.95 -3.93
CA GLY A 492 -6.53 10.94 -4.66
C GLY A 492 -8.03 10.61 -4.64
N ALA A 493 -8.88 11.64 -4.51
CA ALA A 493 -10.31 11.49 -4.68
C ALA A 493 -10.65 11.41 -6.17
N TRP A 494 -11.78 10.78 -6.48
CA TRP A 494 -12.28 10.71 -7.85
C TRP A 494 -13.76 11.10 -7.95
N ILE A 495 -14.13 11.63 -9.12
CA ILE A 495 -15.43 12.25 -9.36
C ILE A 495 -15.90 11.88 -10.77
N CYS A 496 -17.19 11.54 -10.93
CA CYS A 496 -17.80 11.35 -12.24
C CYS A 496 -18.42 12.65 -12.78
N SER A 497 -18.82 12.64 -14.05
CA SER A 497 -19.41 13.80 -14.70
C SER A 497 -20.86 13.59 -15.12
N VAL A 498 -21.60 14.70 -15.12
CA VAL A 498 -22.97 14.79 -15.66
C VAL A 498 -23.09 15.93 -16.67
N ARG A 499 -24.17 15.89 -17.45
CA ARG A 499 -24.61 16.92 -18.39
C ARG A 499 -26.06 17.25 -18.12
N SER A 500 -26.50 18.43 -18.54
CA SER A 500 -27.91 18.77 -18.47
C SER A 500 -28.74 17.97 -19.48
N GLY A 501 -29.81 17.35 -19.00
CA GLY A 501 -30.75 16.59 -19.81
C GLY A 501 -31.66 17.50 -20.61
N SER A 502 -31.91 17.18 -21.88
CA SER A 502 -32.96 17.85 -22.65
C SER A 502 -34.34 17.44 -22.13
N VAL A 503 -35.16 18.41 -21.72
CA VAL A 503 -36.57 18.19 -21.42
C VAL A 503 -37.28 17.93 -22.75
N LEU A 504 -37.33 16.68 -23.20
CA LEU A 504 -38.32 16.30 -24.22
C LEU A 504 -39.70 16.36 -23.56
N ALA A 505 -40.47 17.38 -23.92
CA ALA A 505 -41.87 17.53 -23.55
C ALA A 505 -42.62 16.24 -23.91
N ARG A 506 -43.12 15.52 -22.89
CA ARG A 506 -43.93 14.31 -23.08
C ARG A 506 -45.23 14.69 -23.78
N VAL A 507 -45.35 14.32 -25.05
CA VAL A 507 -46.64 14.05 -25.70
C VAL A 507 -47.27 12.87 -24.96
N ARG A 508 -48.45 13.09 -24.36
CA ARG A 508 -49.24 12.03 -23.73
C ARG A 508 -50.01 11.25 -24.80
N PRO A 509 -49.97 9.91 -24.80
CA PRO A 509 -51.05 9.11 -25.35
C PRO A 509 -51.91 8.52 -24.23
N GLY A 510 -53.22 8.76 -24.34
CA GLY A 510 -54.29 7.79 -24.10
C GLY A 510 -54.44 7.10 -22.74
N LYS A 511 -55.51 7.49 -22.02
CA LYS A 511 -56.16 6.67 -20.99
C LYS A 511 -56.62 5.33 -21.57
N LEU A 512 -56.37 4.24 -20.84
CA LEU A 512 -57.31 3.10 -20.69
C LEU A 512 -57.16 2.51 -19.28
N SER A 513 -58.27 1.99 -18.78
CA SER A 513 -58.73 1.90 -17.39
C SER A 513 -58.50 0.54 -16.71
N SER A 514 -58.44 0.59 -15.36
CA SER A 514 -58.87 -0.41 -14.33
C SER A 514 -58.24 -1.82 -14.37
N CYS A 515 -57.76 -2.43 -13.27
CA CYS A 515 -58.44 -2.79 -12.01
C CYS A 515 -57.46 -3.14 -10.86
N GLY A 516 -57.93 -2.99 -9.60
CA GLY A 516 -57.58 -3.64 -8.29
C GLY A 516 -56.17 -4.19 -7.99
N GLY A 517 -55.59 -4.09 -6.80
CA GLY A 517 -56.05 -3.84 -5.43
C GLY A 517 -54.95 -4.34 -4.46
N ASP A 518 -55.03 -3.90 -3.20
CA ASP A 518 -54.33 -4.37 -1.99
C ASP A 518 -52.98 -3.74 -1.59
N THR A 519 -53.10 -2.74 -0.71
CA THR A 519 -52.09 -2.25 0.24
C THR A 519 -52.25 -2.90 1.62
N PRO A 520 -51.15 -3.23 2.33
CA PRO A 520 -51.18 -3.33 3.79
C PRO A 520 -50.73 -2.01 4.43
N GLN A 521 -51.57 -1.52 5.35
CA GLN A 521 -51.38 -0.34 6.20
C GLN A 521 -50.33 -0.58 7.29
N TYR A 522 -49.54 0.46 7.60
CA TYR A 522 -48.78 0.58 8.85
C TYR A 522 -49.70 1.11 9.98
N PRO A 523 -49.58 0.62 11.23
CA PRO A 523 -50.29 1.21 12.35
C PRO A 523 -49.52 2.40 12.98
N PRO A 524 -50.22 3.29 13.70
CA PRO A 524 -49.76 4.63 14.03
C PRO A 524 -49.05 4.74 15.39
N THR A 525 -48.37 5.88 15.54
CA THR A 525 -47.75 6.43 16.75
C THR A 525 -48.75 6.66 17.90
N CYS A 526 -48.37 6.29 19.12
CA CYS A 526 -49.00 6.77 20.36
C CYS A 526 -47.95 7.40 21.29
N THR A 527 -48.16 8.68 21.57
CA THR A 527 -47.53 9.49 22.61
C THR A 527 -48.32 9.44 23.93
N ASN A 528 -47.58 9.56 25.04
CA ASN A 528 -47.97 9.86 26.43
C ASN A 528 -48.32 8.69 27.38
N ALA A 529 -47.40 8.39 28.30
CA ALA A 529 -47.69 7.99 29.68
C ALA A 529 -46.48 8.22 30.62
N ASP A 530 -46.73 9.04 31.65
CA ASP A 530 -46.22 9.16 33.04
C ASP A 530 -44.85 8.56 33.46
N PRO A 531 -43.98 9.33 34.16
CA PRO A 531 -42.72 8.84 34.73
C PRO A 531 -42.87 8.46 36.21
N SER A 532 -43.39 7.26 36.50
CA SER A 532 -43.13 6.56 37.77
C SER A 532 -43.53 5.09 37.68
N ASP A 533 -42.70 4.22 38.28
CA ASP A 533 -42.92 2.79 38.48
C ASP A 533 -42.94 1.86 37.25
N THR A 534 -41.77 1.31 36.91
CA THR A 534 -41.43 -0.12 37.16
C THR A 534 -40.08 -0.45 36.52
N LEU A 535 -39.03 -0.38 37.34
CA LEU A 535 -37.70 -0.92 37.04
C LEU A 535 -37.76 -2.45 36.94
N HIS A 536 -38.10 -2.96 35.76
CA HIS A 536 -37.82 -4.36 35.42
C HIS A 536 -36.30 -4.52 35.24
N LYS A 537 -35.68 -5.02 36.31
CA LYS A 537 -34.31 -5.50 36.38
C LYS A 537 -34.03 -6.48 35.22
N PHE A 538 -33.28 -6.02 34.23
CA PHE A 538 -32.48 -6.93 33.41
C PHE A 538 -31.47 -7.61 34.34
N PRO A 539 -31.35 -8.96 34.32
CA PRO A 539 -30.35 -9.63 35.13
C PRO A 539 -28.97 -9.23 34.60
N LEU A 540 -28.26 -8.42 35.38
CA LEU A 540 -26.81 -8.24 35.25
C LEU A 540 -26.18 -9.64 35.21
N PRO A 541 -25.23 -9.92 34.29
CA PRO A 541 -24.45 -11.14 34.38
C PRO A 541 -23.81 -11.17 35.77
N ARG A 542 -24.06 -12.25 36.50
CA ARG A 542 -23.50 -12.50 37.84
C ARG A 542 -22.02 -12.17 37.83
N THR A 543 -21.66 -11.06 38.46
CA THR A 543 -20.30 -10.81 38.92
C THR A 543 -20.02 -11.85 39.98
N VAL A 544 -19.30 -12.91 39.60
CA VAL A 544 -18.66 -13.79 40.56
C VAL A 544 -17.65 -12.91 41.31
N GLY A 545 -17.97 -12.64 42.57
CA GLY A 545 -17.07 -11.98 43.50
C GLY A 545 -15.86 -12.88 43.72
N CYS A 546 -14.80 -12.63 42.96
CA CYS A 546 -13.44 -12.93 43.35
C CYS A 546 -12.73 -11.59 43.34
N SER A 547 -12.13 -11.21 44.47
CA SER A 547 -11.23 -10.04 44.56
C SER A 547 -10.27 -10.08 43.37
N LYS A 548 -10.37 -9.10 42.45
CA LYS A 548 -9.58 -9.07 41.22
C LYS A 548 -8.10 -8.98 41.61
N MET A 549 -7.38 -10.09 41.49
CA MET A 549 -5.92 -10.05 41.51
C MET A 549 -5.46 -9.36 40.21
N ASP A 550 -4.52 -8.42 40.31
CA ASP A 550 -3.93 -7.74 39.13
C ASP A 550 -3.07 -8.69 38.28
N HIS A 551 -2.61 -9.79 38.88
CA HIS A 551 -1.87 -10.88 38.25
C HIS A 551 -2.41 -12.22 38.72
N TYR A 552 -2.34 -13.24 37.88
CA TYR A 552 -2.69 -14.60 38.24
C TYR A 552 -1.45 -15.33 38.80
N PRO A 553 -1.59 -16.08 39.90
CA PRO A 553 -0.56 -17.00 40.34
C PRO A 553 -0.14 -17.94 39.22
N LEU A 554 1.16 -18.18 39.08
CA LEU A 554 1.71 -19.08 38.05
C LEU A 554 1.00 -20.44 38.04
N GLN A 555 0.70 -21.00 39.20
CA GLN A 555 -0.03 -22.27 39.34
C GLN A 555 -1.41 -22.26 38.67
N HIS A 556 -2.13 -21.12 38.70
CA HIS A 556 -3.43 -21.01 38.01
C HIS A 556 -3.24 -20.99 36.49
N ILE A 557 -2.21 -20.29 36.00
CA ILE A 557 -1.84 -20.27 34.58
C ILE A 557 -1.51 -21.69 34.10
N LEU A 558 -0.71 -22.44 34.87
CA LEU A 558 -0.33 -23.82 34.56
C LEU A 558 -1.51 -24.78 34.62
N ALA A 559 -2.42 -24.61 35.59
CA ALA A 559 -3.63 -25.43 35.70
C ALA A 559 -4.54 -25.28 34.47
N VAL A 560 -4.71 -24.04 33.98
CA VAL A 560 -5.51 -23.79 32.77
C VAL A 560 -4.77 -24.23 31.52
N ALA A 561 -3.45 -24.01 31.42
CA ALA A 561 -2.65 -24.50 30.30
C ALA A 561 -2.77 -26.04 30.14
N ALA A 562 -2.84 -26.78 31.26
CA ALA A 562 -2.99 -28.24 31.26
C ALA A 562 -4.34 -28.73 30.67
N ILE A 563 -5.33 -27.85 30.54
CA ILE A 563 -6.63 -28.14 29.92
C ILE A 563 -6.91 -27.27 28.68
N HIS A 564 -5.89 -26.65 28.09
CA HIS A 564 -6.02 -25.73 26.96
C HIS A 564 -5.47 -26.34 25.65
N PRO A 565 -6.16 -26.16 24.50
CA PRO A 565 -5.74 -26.72 23.20
C PRO A 565 -4.36 -26.28 22.72
N PHE A 566 -3.84 -25.14 23.20
CA PHE A 566 -2.47 -24.68 22.89
C PHE A 566 -1.40 -25.66 23.38
N TYR A 567 -1.66 -26.36 24.49
CA TYR A 567 -0.67 -27.21 25.15
C TYR A 567 -1.08 -28.69 25.13
N GLN A 568 -2.37 -28.99 24.92
CA GLN A 568 -2.90 -30.35 24.83
C GLN A 568 -3.61 -30.57 23.49
N PRO A 569 -2.97 -31.25 22.51
CA PRO A 569 -3.53 -31.48 21.18
C PRO A 569 -4.84 -32.28 21.17
N THR A 570 -5.10 -33.08 22.22
CA THR A 570 -6.33 -33.86 22.38
C THR A 570 -7.55 -33.00 22.73
N ILE A 571 -7.33 -31.76 23.18
CA ILE A 571 -8.40 -30.85 23.57
C ILE A 571 -8.88 -30.06 22.36
N ARG A 572 -10.18 -30.09 22.11
CA ARG A 572 -10.79 -29.50 20.91
C ARG A 572 -10.99 -27.99 21.02
N PHE A 573 -11.48 -27.49 22.15
CA PHE A 573 -11.85 -26.08 22.35
C PHE A 573 -11.21 -25.51 23.62
N PRO A 574 -10.99 -24.17 23.71
CA PRO A 574 -10.57 -23.53 24.95
C PRO A 574 -11.58 -23.80 26.08
N PRO A 575 -11.12 -23.95 27.34
CA PRO A 575 -12.01 -24.13 28.47
C PRO A 575 -12.91 -22.90 28.65
N ASP A 576 -14.17 -23.14 29.03
CA ASP A 576 -15.07 -22.07 29.43
C ASP A 576 -14.80 -21.62 30.88
N ALA A 577 -15.57 -20.64 31.36
CA ALA A 577 -15.39 -20.08 32.69
C ALA A 577 -15.53 -21.12 33.82
N ASP A 578 -16.45 -22.07 33.69
CA ASP A 578 -16.70 -23.08 34.72
C ASP A 578 -15.53 -24.07 34.80
N HIS A 579 -15.02 -24.51 33.65
CA HIS A 579 -13.83 -25.36 33.58
C HIS A 579 -12.56 -24.65 34.08
N ILE A 580 -12.40 -23.35 33.79
CA ILE A 580 -11.31 -22.55 34.34
C ILE A 580 -11.41 -22.47 35.86
N HIS A 581 -12.61 -22.16 36.40
CA HIS A 581 -12.83 -22.10 37.84
C HIS A 581 -12.56 -23.43 38.54
N GLN A 582 -12.96 -24.55 37.93
CA GLN A 582 -12.68 -25.88 38.46
C GLN A 582 -11.18 -26.20 38.45
N ALA A 583 -10.47 -25.84 37.37
CA ALA A 583 -9.04 -26.09 37.25
C ALA A 583 -8.22 -25.33 38.31
N ILE A 584 -8.56 -24.07 38.57
CA ILE A 584 -7.83 -23.24 39.56
C ILE A 584 -8.26 -23.52 41.01
N SER A 585 -9.42 -24.15 41.23
CA SER A 585 -9.90 -24.53 42.57
C SER A 585 -9.44 -25.93 42.99
N SER A 586 -8.89 -26.72 42.07
CA SER A 586 -8.41 -28.06 42.35
C SER A 586 -7.00 -27.99 42.95
N ASP A 587 -6.78 -28.68 44.08
CA ASP A 587 -5.49 -28.78 44.80
C ASP A 587 -4.47 -29.68 44.06
N GLY A 588 -4.40 -29.57 42.74
CA GLY A 588 -3.44 -30.28 41.91
C GLY A 588 -2.04 -29.78 42.22
N GLY A 589 -1.25 -30.62 42.89
CA GLY A 589 0.06 -30.27 43.46
C GLY A 589 0.97 -29.42 42.57
N VAL A 590 1.84 -28.65 43.21
CA VAL A 590 2.72 -27.64 42.59
C VAL A 590 3.52 -28.24 41.43
N ARG A 591 3.18 -27.85 40.19
CA ARG A 591 3.94 -28.20 38.99
C ARG A 591 4.99 -27.12 38.72
N PRO A 592 6.26 -27.47 38.54
CA PRO A 592 7.28 -26.48 38.17
C PRO A 592 7.05 -25.98 36.73
N LEU A 593 7.35 -24.72 36.44
CA LEU A 593 7.24 -24.16 35.08
C LEU A 593 8.01 -24.98 34.05
N SER A 594 9.18 -25.49 34.43
CA SER A 594 10.02 -26.36 33.60
C SER A 594 9.35 -27.66 33.15
N SER A 595 8.26 -28.08 33.80
CA SER A 595 7.47 -29.26 33.38
C SER A 595 6.62 -29.02 32.13
N VAL A 596 6.39 -27.75 31.74
CA VAL A 596 5.70 -27.41 30.49
C VAL A 596 6.74 -27.33 29.36
N PRO A 597 6.52 -27.97 28.20
CA PRO A 597 7.40 -27.81 27.04
C PRO A 597 7.49 -26.36 26.55
N LEU A 598 8.53 -26.05 25.79
CA LEU A 598 8.62 -24.77 25.08
C LEU A 598 7.50 -24.66 24.04
N THR A 599 6.96 -23.45 23.92
CA THR A 599 5.89 -23.13 23.00
C THR A 599 6.45 -22.31 21.85
N TYR A 600 6.40 -22.89 20.65
CA TYR A 600 6.90 -22.25 19.44
C TYR A 600 5.76 -21.56 18.68
N LYS A 601 6.12 -20.53 17.92
CA LYS A 601 5.19 -19.73 17.14
C LYS A 601 4.38 -20.59 16.16
N LYS A 602 5.03 -21.50 15.44
CA LYS A 602 4.38 -22.41 14.47
C LYS A 602 3.27 -23.26 15.11
N ASP A 603 3.50 -23.77 16.32
CA ASP A 603 2.59 -24.66 17.02
C ASP A 603 1.33 -23.92 17.52
N LEU A 604 1.56 -22.73 18.10
CA LEU A 604 0.46 -21.83 18.46
C LEU A 604 -0.35 -21.47 17.22
N TYR A 605 0.32 -21.16 16.12
CA TYR A 605 -0.32 -20.64 14.91
C TYR A 605 -1.19 -21.70 14.23
N GLN A 606 -0.73 -22.96 14.17
CA GLN A 606 -1.55 -24.08 13.69
C GLN A 606 -2.83 -24.23 14.52
N THR A 607 -2.72 -24.16 15.85
CA THR A 607 -3.87 -24.29 16.75
C THR A 607 -4.82 -23.10 16.63
N ILE A 608 -4.27 -21.89 16.56
CA ILE A 608 -5.02 -20.64 16.39
C ILE A 608 -5.77 -20.63 15.06
N GLN A 609 -5.15 -21.06 13.96
CA GLN A 609 -5.79 -21.14 12.65
C GLN A 609 -7.01 -22.06 12.71
N ARG A 610 -6.84 -23.27 13.28
CA ARG A 610 -7.94 -24.21 13.51
C ARG A 610 -9.06 -23.58 14.34
N LEU A 611 -8.74 -22.97 15.49
CA LEU A 611 -9.72 -22.35 16.37
C LEU A 611 -10.40 -21.11 15.76
N THR A 612 -9.74 -20.42 14.83
CA THR A 612 -10.30 -19.23 14.18
C THR A 612 -11.30 -19.63 13.09
N SER A 613 -10.99 -20.68 12.33
CA SER A 613 -11.85 -21.21 11.25
C SER A 613 -13.02 -22.06 11.74
N ASP A 614 -12.96 -22.62 12.96
CA ASP A 614 -14.01 -23.47 13.53
C ASP A 614 -15.20 -22.64 14.09
N ASN A 615 -16.38 -22.84 13.52
CA ASN A 615 -17.63 -22.15 13.86
C ASN A 615 -18.53 -22.90 14.86
N ASP A 616 -18.04 -23.98 15.49
CA ASP A 616 -18.79 -24.67 16.54
C ASP A 616 -19.11 -23.70 17.70
N PRO A 617 -20.36 -23.60 18.17
CA PRO A 617 -20.74 -22.66 19.23
C PRO A 617 -20.04 -22.92 20.57
N ARG A 618 -19.48 -24.13 20.78
CA ARG A 618 -18.66 -24.47 21.95
C ARG A 618 -17.24 -23.91 21.85
N ASN A 619 -16.81 -23.50 20.66
CA ASN A 619 -15.52 -22.86 20.46
C ASN A 619 -15.53 -21.43 21.02
N GLY A 620 -15.11 -21.31 22.27
CA GLY A 620 -15.01 -20.03 22.96
C GLY A 620 -13.91 -19.10 22.43
N TYR A 621 -13.01 -19.52 21.53
CA TYR A 621 -11.77 -18.78 21.24
C TYR A 621 -11.99 -17.32 20.80
N ARG A 622 -13.01 -17.05 19.99
CA ARG A 622 -13.32 -15.71 19.44
C ARG A 622 -14.20 -14.85 20.35
N ARG A 623 -14.82 -15.45 21.38
CA ARG A 623 -15.85 -14.77 22.19
C ARG A 623 -15.21 -13.70 23.07
N SER A 624 -15.70 -12.46 22.99
CA SER A 624 -15.27 -11.33 23.82
C SER A 624 -13.74 -11.13 23.87
N SER A 625 -13.06 -11.31 22.73
CA SER A 625 -11.60 -11.26 22.67
C SER A 625 -11.09 -9.97 22.03
N TYR A 626 -9.96 -9.47 22.55
CA TYR A 626 -9.09 -8.54 21.85
C TYR A 626 -8.28 -9.30 20.80
N ILE A 627 -8.30 -8.84 19.55
CA ILE A 627 -7.64 -9.49 18.43
C ILE A 627 -6.55 -8.58 17.87
N SER A 628 -5.32 -9.09 17.86
CA SER A 628 -4.14 -8.47 17.26
C SER A 628 -3.63 -9.33 16.09
N VAL A 629 -2.94 -8.73 15.12
CA VAL A 629 -2.31 -9.47 14.01
C VAL A 629 -0.80 -9.32 14.03
N THR A 630 -0.09 -10.37 13.64
CA THR A 630 1.36 -10.30 13.40
C THR A 630 1.70 -9.99 11.96
N GLY A 631 2.75 -9.19 11.73
CA GLY A 631 3.36 -9.03 10.40
C GLY A 631 2.84 -7.87 9.53
N GLY A 632 2.42 -6.75 10.12
CA GLY A 632 1.85 -5.59 9.41
C GLY A 632 2.72 -4.90 8.33
N GLY A 633 3.90 -5.44 7.99
CA GLY A 633 4.80 -4.88 6.97
C GLY A 633 5.21 -5.82 5.82
N SER A 634 4.84 -7.11 5.82
CA SER A 634 5.42 -8.10 4.88
C SER A 634 4.47 -8.65 3.80
N GLY A 635 3.25 -8.14 3.66
CA GLY A 635 2.35 -8.50 2.55
C GLY A 635 1.79 -9.93 2.57
N GLY A 636 2.03 -10.72 3.62
CA GLY A 636 1.38 -12.03 3.82
C GLY A 636 -0.02 -11.92 4.46
N ILE A 637 -0.77 -13.02 4.51
CA ILE A 637 -2.06 -13.09 5.21
C ILE A 637 -1.82 -12.83 6.71
N PRO A 638 -2.39 -11.76 7.31
CA PRO A 638 -2.16 -11.44 8.71
C PRO A 638 -2.80 -12.49 9.62
N MET A 639 -2.00 -13.17 10.46
CA MET A 639 -2.49 -14.17 11.41
C MET A 639 -2.91 -13.51 12.73
N MET A 640 -4.08 -13.94 13.25
CA MET A 640 -4.78 -13.30 14.38
C MET A 640 -4.49 -14.00 15.72
N PHE A 641 -3.99 -13.26 16.71
CA PHE A 641 -3.89 -13.73 18.10
C PHE A 641 -5.05 -13.14 18.92
N ALA A 642 -5.81 -14.01 19.61
CA ALA A 642 -6.96 -13.59 20.42
C ALA A 642 -6.64 -13.70 21.92
N THR A 643 -6.73 -12.58 22.62
CA THR A 643 -6.64 -12.50 24.09
C THR A 643 -8.02 -12.15 24.64
N ASP A 644 -8.40 -12.61 25.83
CA ASP A 644 -9.64 -12.16 26.45
C ASP A 644 -9.66 -10.62 26.56
N GLY A 645 -10.79 -10.00 26.23
CA GLY A 645 -10.90 -8.55 26.18
C GLY A 645 -10.66 -7.88 27.53
N GLN A 646 -11.12 -8.48 28.64
CA GLN A 646 -10.95 -7.91 29.97
C GLN A 646 -9.53 -8.15 30.49
N GLU A 647 -8.97 -9.34 30.27
CA GLU A 647 -7.56 -9.64 30.57
C GLU A 647 -6.62 -8.70 29.82
N ASN A 648 -6.89 -8.41 28.54
CA ASN A 648 -6.11 -7.47 27.75
C ASN A 648 -6.15 -6.05 28.31
N ARG A 649 -7.34 -5.55 28.71
CA ARG A 649 -7.48 -4.22 29.33
C ARG A 649 -6.76 -4.15 30.68
N ASN A 650 -6.76 -5.24 31.45
CA ASN A 650 -5.99 -5.30 32.69
C ASN A 650 -4.47 -5.31 32.42
N GLN A 651 -4.01 -6.08 31.43
CA GLN A 651 -2.60 -6.09 31.00
C GLN A 651 -2.14 -4.68 30.59
N ARG A 652 -2.95 -3.95 29.81
CA ARG A 652 -2.64 -2.56 29.43
C ARG A 652 -2.60 -1.61 30.62
N ARG A 653 -3.52 -1.76 31.59
CA ARG A 653 -3.51 -0.95 32.82
C ARG A 653 -2.22 -1.17 33.62
N THR A 654 -1.83 -2.42 33.85
CA THR A 654 -0.56 -2.75 34.53
C THR A 654 0.64 -2.22 33.77
N ALA A 655 0.67 -2.37 32.44
CA ALA A 655 1.74 -1.82 31.63
C ALA A 655 1.80 -0.28 31.74
N GLY A 656 0.65 0.41 31.81
CA GLY A 656 0.57 1.84 32.12
C GLY A 656 1.18 2.20 33.48
N GLN A 657 0.92 1.39 34.52
CA GLN A 657 1.55 1.56 35.84
C GLN A 657 3.08 1.39 35.77
N LEU A 658 3.58 0.41 34.99
CA LEU A 658 5.01 0.23 34.76
C LEU A 658 5.63 1.42 34.02
N ILE A 659 4.95 1.93 32.98
CA ILE A 659 5.35 3.13 32.21
C ILE A 659 5.49 4.33 33.14
N GLN A 660 4.50 4.55 34.01
CA GLN A 660 4.50 5.64 34.98
C GLN A 660 5.62 5.44 36.02
N ALA A 661 5.75 4.24 36.60
CA ALA A 661 6.75 3.94 37.63
C ALA A 661 8.19 4.05 37.13
N CYS A 662 8.42 3.81 35.84
CA CYS A 662 9.73 3.99 35.19
C CYS A 662 9.94 5.41 34.65
N GLY A 663 9.05 6.37 34.94
CA GLY A 663 9.18 7.76 34.49
C GLY A 663 9.16 7.93 32.96
N VAL A 664 8.61 6.97 32.22
CA VAL A 664 8.44 7.08 30.77
C VAL A 664 7.36 8.11 30.45
N ILE A 665 6.34 8.21 31.31
CA ILE A 665 5.32 9.26 31.31
C ILE A 665 5.29 9.93 32.68
N GLU A 666 5.15 11.25 32.68
CA GLU A 666 5.03 12.09 33.86
C GLU A 666 3.72 12.91 33.81
N GLU A 667 3.29 13.42 34.96
CA GLU A 667 2.10 14.27 35.05
C GLU A 667 2.32 15.56 34.23
N GLY A 668 1.39 15.84 33.31
CA GLY A 668 1.48 16.98 32.40
C GLY A 668 2.07 16.66 31.02
N ASP A 669 2.50 15.42 30.76
CA ASP A 669 2.93 15.02 29.42
C ASP A 669 1.75 15.08 28.41
N TRP A 670 1.92 15.93 27.40
CA TRP A 670 1.08 16.04 26.23
C TRP A 670 1.77 15.31 25.08
N VAL A 671 1.25 14.13 24.77
CA VAL A 671 1.84 13.21 23.81
C VAL A 671 1.11 13.31 22.48
N LEU A 672 1.84 13.51 21.39
CA LEU A 672 1.31 13.31 20.05
C LEU A 672 1.84 11.98 19.50
N THR A 673 0.92 11.08 19.14
CA THR A 673 1.26 9.75 18.64
C THR A 673 0.91 9.57 17.17
N MET A 674 1.91 9.19 16.37
CA MET A 674 1.81 8.93 14.93
C MET A 674 1.83 7.44 14.56
N HIS A 675 1.66 6.56 15.56
CA HIS A 675 1.66 5.12 15.36
C HIS A 675 0.64 4.68 14.29
N THR A 676 0.96 3.57 13.63
CA THR A 676 0.13 2.99 12.57
C THR A 676 -1.20 2.49 13.11
N SER A 677 -2.26 2.66 12.32
CA SER A 677 -3.60 2.13 12.56
C SER A 677 -4.23 1.67 11.25
N GLY A 678 -5.09 0.66 11.30
CA GLY A 678 -5.73 0.08 10.11
C GLY A 678 -5.12 -1.25 9.69
N GLY A 679 -5.77 -1.96 8.76
CA GLY A 679 -5.31 -3.29 8.32
C GLY A 679 -5.26 -4.34 9.44
N LEU A 680 -6.14 -4.21 10.45
CA LEU A 680 -6.12 -4.97 11.71
C LEU A 680 -4.88 -4.74 12.60
N TYR A 681 -3.95 -3.87 12.20
CA TYR A 681 -2.82 -3.43 13.01
C TYR A 681 -3.27 -2.38 14.02
N ARG A 682 -2.90 -2.57 15.30
CA ARG A 682 -3.48 -1.86 16.45
C ARG A 682 -2.45 -1.08 17.27
N SER A 683 -1.28 -0.74 16.71
CA SER A 683 -0.24 -0.02 17.47
C SER A 683 -0.73 1.32 18.01
N LEU A 684 -1.50 2.09 17.24
CA LEU A 684 -2.06 3.35 17.71
C LEU A 684 -3.00 3.14 18.90
N ASP A 685 -3.97 2.22 18.78
CA ASP A 685 -4.92 1.86 19.85
C ASP A 685 -4.20 1.38 21.13
N LEU A 686 -3.20 0.52 20.96
CA LEU A 686 -2.43 -0.01 22.07
C LEU A 686 -1.64 1.09 22.78
N VAL A 687 -0.83 1.84 22.05
CA VAL A 687 0.05 2.85 22.64
C VAL A 687 -0.77 3.98 23.27
N THR A 688 -1.85 4.44 22.63
CA THR A 688 -2.73 5.46 23.22
C THR A 688 -3.21 5.07 24.60
N GLU A 689 -3.81 3.88 24.74
CA GLU A 689 -4.35 3.44 26.03
C GLU A 689 -3.25 3.18 27.07
N LEU A 690 -2.07 2.71 26.65
CA LEU A 690 -0.93 2.55 27.56
C LEU A 690 -0.48 3.88 28.17
N LEU A 691 -0.38 4.91 27.34
CA LEU A 691 0.05 6.24 27.77
C LEU A 691 -1.02 6.94 28.60
N GLU A 692 -2.31 6.79 28.25
CA GLU A 692 -3.43 7.29 29.05
C GLU A 692 -3.50 6.62 30.43
N ASN A 693 -3.32 5.30 30.51
CA ASN A 693 -3.25 4.59 31.78
C ASN A 693 -2.02 5.00 32.62
N ALA A 694 -0.97 5.52 32.00
CA ALA A 694 0.20 6.07 32.67
C ALA A 694 0.02 7.55 33.11
N GLY A 695 -1.08 8.20 32.72
CA GLY A 695 -1.43 9.57 33.10
C GLY A 695 -1.18 10.65 32.03
N ALA A 696 -0.84 10.28 30.80
CA ALA A 696 -0.62 11.25 29.72
C ALA A 696 -1.93 11.77 29.10
N SER A 697 -1.89 12.99 28.54
CA SER A 697 -2.89 13.46 27.58
C SER A 697 -2.43 13.15 26.16
N VAL A 698 -3.20 12.37 25.40
CA VAL A 698 -2.75 11.81 24.11
C VAL A 698 -3.52 12.38 22.91
N LEU A 699 -2.80 13.00 21.98
CA LEU A 699 -3.28 13.44 20.67
C LEU A 699 -2.98 12.36 19.62
N CYS A 700 -4.03 11.65 19.19
CA CYS A 700 -3.90 10.57 18.22
C CYS A 700 -3.99 11.11 16.78
N VAL A 701 -2.84 11.31 16.12
CA VAL A 701 -2.83 11.76 14.72
C VAL A 701 -2.74 10.59 13.74
N GLY A 702 -2.06 9.51 14.13
CA GLY A 702 -1.81 8.35 13.27
C GLY A 702 -0.84 8.61 12.11
N HIS A 703 -0.43 7.53 11.46
CA HIS A 703 0.67 7.51 10.47
C HIS A 703 0.39 8.19 9.11
N LEU A 704 -0.86 8.55 8.79
CA LEU A 704 -1.22 9.14 7.48
C LEU A 704 -1.08 10.66 7.45
N VAL A 705 -0.86 11.30 8.60
CA VAL A 705 -0.74 12.76 8.71
C VAL A 705 0.66 13.18 8.30
N SER A 706 0.76 14.24 7.48
CA SER A 706 2.06 14.73 7.01
C SER A 706 2.90 15.30 8.16
N HIS A 707 4.22 15.17 8.08
CA HIS A 707 5.13 15.73 9.09
C HIS A 707 4.94 17.24 9.30
N THR A 708 4.58 17.98 8.25
CA THR A 708 4.26 19.43 8.36
C THR A 708 3.04 19.67 9.24
N ALA A 709 1.96 18.90 9.05
CA ALA A 709 0.78 19.01 9.90
C ALA A 709 1.07 18.56 11.34
N ILE A 710 1.89 17.51 11.51
CA ILE A 710 2.35 17.07 12.84
C ILE A 710 3.11 18.21 13.55
N VAL A 711 4.05 18.88 12.88
CA VAL A 711 4.78 20.02 13.44
C VAL A 711 3.84 21.16 13.82
N GLN A 712 2.87 21.48 12.95
CA GLN A 712 1.87 22.52 13.25
C GLN A 712 1.04 22.18 14.48
N LEU A 713 0.60 20.92 14.61
CA LEU A 713 -0.12 20.44 15.80
C LEU A 713 0.77 20.49 17.05
N CYS A 714 2.04 20.10 16.93
CA CYS A 714 2.99 20.17 18.03
C CYS A 714 3.16 21.59 18.55
N VAL A 715 3.29 22.58 17.64
CA VAL A 715 3.41 23.99 18.00
C VAL A 715 2.10 24.53 18.57
N ALA A 716 0.97 24.28 17.88
CA ALA A 716 -0.34 24.83 18.26
C ALA A 716 -0.82 24.33 19.63
N HIS A 717 -0.56 23.06 19.94
CA HIS A 717 -0.98 22.42 21.18
C HIS A 717 0.15 22.33 22.21
N ARG A 718 1.32 22.91 21.92
CA ARG A 718 2.52 22.86 22.77
C ARG A 718 2.86 21.43 23.24
N VAL A 719 2.75 20.47 22.33
CA VAL A 719 3.13 19.08 22.55
C VAL A 719 4.58 19.03 23.00
N ASN A 720 4.84 18.30 24.09
CA ASN A 720 6.18 18.10 24.62
C ASN A 720 6.70 16.67 24.39
N VAL A 721 5.83 15.71 24.09
CA VAL A 721 6.23 14.31 23.83
C VAL A 721 5.81 13.88 22.42
N ILE A 722 6.75 13.33 21.66
CA ILE A 722 6.46 12.72 20.35
C ILE A 722 6.56 11.20 20.42
N SER A 723 5.58 10.50 19.85
CA SER A 723 5.53 9.03 19.89
C SER A 723 5.23 8.40 18.53
N GLY A 724 5.97 7.36 18.16
CA GLY A 724 5.87 6.65 16.89
C GLY A 724 6.76 5.40 16.86
N ASP A 725 6.74 4.60 15.80
CA ASP A 725 7.80 3.60 15.62
C ASP A 725 9.17 4.27 15.35
N SER A 726 10.25 3.52 15.50
CA SER A 726 11.62 4.05 15.35
C SER A 726 11.86 4.75 14.00
N SER A 727 11.24 4.27 12.90
CA SER A 727 11.36 4.91 11.59
C SER A 727 10.58 6.22 11.51
N GLN A 728 9.37 6.25 12.06
CA GLN A 728 8.54 7.46 12.14
C GLN A 728 9.23 8.57 12.95
N ILE A 729 9.81 8.23 14.10
CA ILE A 729 10.56 9.17 14.93
C ILE A 729 11.75 9.78 14.16
N LEU A 730 12.50 8.96 13.42
CA LEU A 730 13.63 9.42 12.62
C LEU A 730 13.19 10.29 11.43
N GLN A 731 12.10 9.94 10.75
CA GLN A 731 11.55 10.74 9.66
C GLN A 731 11.01 12.09 10.14
N PHE A 732 10.36 12.10 11.31
CA PHE A 732 9.93 13.34 11.96
C PHE A 732 11.14 14.24 12.27
N ALA A 733 12.20 13.70 12.89
CA ALA A 733 13.42 14.45 13.15
C ALA A 733 14.08 14.95 11.85
N LEU A 734 14.14 14.13 10.80
CA LEU A 734 14.65 14.55 9.50
C LEU A 734 13.87 15.72 8.90
N HIS A 735 12.53 15.69 9.03
CA HIS A 735 11.69 16.80 8.61
C HIS A 735 11.97 18.06 9.43
N VAL A 736 12.04 17.93 10.77
CA VAL A 736 12.34 19.05 11.68
C VAL A 736 13.70 19.67 11.37
N ALA A 737 14.72 18.87 11.05
CA ALA A 737 16.05 19.37 10.70
C ALA A 737 16.05 20.30 9.48
N GLY A 738 15.11 20.11 8.54
CA GLY A 738 14.93 20.94 7.36
C GLY A 738 14.09 22.21 7.56
N LEU A 739 13.52 22.44 8.76
CA LEU A 739 12.65 23.58 9.02
C LEU A 739 13.41 24.88 9.32
N PRO A 740 12.79 26.05 9.07
CA PRO A 740 13.34 27.33 9.48
C PRO A 740 13.65 27.39 10.99
N PRO A 741 14.71 28.11 11.42
CA PRO A 741 15.09 28.22 12.83
C PRO A 741 13.92 28.60 13.76
N ALA A 742 13.13 29.61 13.39
CA ALA A 742 11.98 30.08 14.18
C ALA A 742 10.92 28.99 14.44
N THR A 743 10.68 28.08 13.47
CA THR A 743 9.73 26.97 13.64
C THR A 743 10.33 25.86 14.51
N ARG A 744 11.64 25.62 14.40
CA ARG A 744 12.34 24.66 15.28
C ARG A 744 12.36 25.13 16.73
N GLU A 745 12.59 26.42 16.95
CA GLU A 745 12.55 27.05 18.29
C GLU A 745 11.16 27.06 18.92
N ALA A 746 10.10 27.02 18.11
CA ALA A 746 8.72 26.95 18.58
C ALA A 746 8.31 25.54 19.07
N LEU A 747 9.06 24.49 18.72
CA LEU A 747 8.79 23.12 19.18
C LEU A 747 9.20 22.96 20.65
N CYS A 748 8.29 22.42 21.47
CA CYS A 748 8.51 22.19 22.89
C CYS A 748 8.87 20.72 23.21
N ILE A 749 9.33 19.95 22.21
CA ILE A 749 9.58 18.51 22.36
C ILE A 749 10.77 18.27 23.29
N ASN A 750 10.51 17.63 24.43
CA ASN A 750 11.53 17.27 25.42
C ASN A 750 11.64 15.76 25.65
N LYS A 751 10.71 14.96 25.07
CA LYS A 751 10.66 13.51 25.25
C LYS A 751 10.22 12.79 23.97
N ILE A 752 10.81 11.63 23.73
CA ILE A 752 10.51 10.73 22.62
C ILE A 752 10.13 9.37 23.20
N ILE A 753 9.03 8.79 22.72
CA ILE A 753 8.61 7.42 23.05
C ILE A 753 8.49 6.63 21.76
N TYR A 754 9.43 5.71 21.51
CA TYR A 754 9.43 4.90 20.30
C TYR A 754 9.04 3.43 20.53
N THR A 755 8.57 2.76 19.47
CA THR A 755 8.32 1.31 19.46
C THR A 755 9.08 0.61 18.33
N SER A 756 8.95 -0.71 18.22
CA SER A 756 9.60 -1.56 17.20
C SER A 756 11.08 -1.81 17.49
N GLU A 757 11.98 -1.56 16.55
CA GLU A 757 13.40 -1.86 16.70
C GLU A 757 14.12 -0.82 17.57
N PRO A 758 15.08 -1.26 18.43
CA PRO A 758 15.94 -0.35 19.18
C PRO A 758 16.63 0.69 18.29
N LEU A 759 16.60 1.96 18.73
CA LEU A 759 17.37 3.01 18.07
C LEU A 759 18.86 2.80 18.35
N VAL A 760 19.69 2.73 17.31
CA VAL A 760 21.15 2.61 17.46
C VAL A 760 21.76 3.92 17.97
N ARG A 761 23.00 3.87 18.48
CA ARG A 761 23.64 5.06 19.07
C ARG A 761 23.67 6.26 18.13
N ALA A 762 24.02 6.06 16.86
CA ALA A 762 24.07 7.13 15.86
C ALA A 762 22.70 7.77 15.63
N GLN A 763 21.63 6.98 15.69
CA GLN A 763 20.24 7.48 15.58
C GLN A 763 19.86 8.29 16.83
N ARG A 764 20.19 7.81 18.04
CA ARG A 764 19.98 8.57 19.28
C ARG A 764 20.70 9.91 19.24
N GLN A 765 21.98 9.92 18.85
CA GLN A 765 22.79 11.13 18.68
C GLN A 765 22.20 12.08 17.64
N TYR A 766 21.71 11.56 16.51
CA TYR A 766 21.04 12.34 15.50
C TYR A 766 19.77 13.01 16.05
N LEU A 767 18.92 12.27 16.75
CA LEU A 767 17.71 12.82 17.38
C LEU A 767 18.06 13.94 18.37
N THR A 768 19.06 13.74 19.22
CA THR A 768 19.55 14.76 20.15
C THR A 768 20.11 15.98 19.41
N SER A 769 20.79 15.80 18.28
CA SER A 769 21.35 16.91 17.49
C SER A 769 20.29 17.80 16.85
N VAL A 770 19.11 17.24 16.56
CA VAL A 770 18.00 17.93 15.90
C VAL A 770 17.05 18.56 16.91
N LEU A 771 16.65 17.79 17.93
CA LEU A 771 15.61 18.15 18.87
C LEU A 771 16.16 18.74 20.18
N GLY A 772 17.49 18.77 20.34
CA GLY A 772 18.14 19.13 21.59
C GLY A 772 18.15 17.99 22.60
N PRO A 773 18.46 18.26 23.88
CA PRO A 773 18.50 17.25 24.93
C PRO A 773 17.08 16.73 25.22
N VAL A 774 16.74 15.60 24.61
CA VAL A 774 15.45 14.92 24.78
C VAL A 774 15.62 13.61 25.53
N ALA A 775 14.66 13.28 26.40
CA ALA A 775 14.57 11.96 27.01
C ALA A 775 14.12 10.94 25.95
N ILE A 776 14.84 9.82 25.83
CA ILE A 776 14.54 8.76 24.84
C ILE A 776 14.06 7.53 25.59
N CYS A 777 12.78 7.20 25.39
CA CYS A 777 12.11 6.06 25.99
C CYS A 777 11.54 5.12 24.92
N SER A 778 11.27 3.87 25.28
CA SER A 778 10.64 2.90 24.38
C SER A 778 9.62 2.01 25.10
N LEU A 779 8.67 1.47 24.34
CA LEU A 779 7.73 0.45 24.80
C LEU A 779 7.96 -0.84 23.99
N PHE A 780 7.95 -1.98 24.67
CA PHE A 780 8.16 -3.29 24.06
C PHE A 780 6.92 -4.18 24.18
N ALA A 781 6.43 -4.62 23.02
CA ALA A 781 5.21 -5.39 22.89
C ALA A 781 5.21 -6.23 21.61
N SER A 782 4.46 -7.33 21.61
CA SER A 782 4.13 -8.12 20.41
C SER A 782 2.64 -8.48 20.39
N ALA A 783 2.16 -9.02 19.27
CA ALA A 783 0.76 -9.47 19.20
C ALA A 783 0.51 -10.63 20.18
N GLU A 784 1.49 -11.51 20.33
CA GLU A 784 1.47 -12.69 21.18
C GLU A 784 1.66 -12.32 22.65
N SER A 785 2.69 -11.56 23.01
CA SER A 785 2.99 -11.22 24.42
C SER A 785 2.12 -10.10 24.98
N GLY A 786 1.58 -9.22 24.13
CA GLY A 786 1.08 -7.91 24.56
C GLY A 786 2.21 -7.02 25.08
N PRO A 787 1.89 -5.87 25.68
CA PRO A 787 2.88 -5.00 26.31
C PRO A 787 3.38 -5.59 27.61
N TRP A 788 4.70 -5.56 27.82
CA TRP A 788 5.29 -6.14 29.04
C TRP A 788 6.60 -5.50 29.50
N ALA A 789 7.27 -4.68 28.68
CA ALA A 789 8.51 -4.03 29.08
C ALA A 789 8.64 -2.60 28.51
N VAL A 790 9.51 -1.80 29.13
CA VAL A 790 9.79 -0.41 28.76
C VAL A 790 11.29 -0.15 28.75
N VAL A 791 11.72 0.88 28.03
CA VAL A 791 13.08 1.42 28.08
C VAL A 791 13.00 2.86 28.55
N ASN A 792 13.83 3.22 29.53
CA ASN A 792 14.13 4.61 29.87
C ASN A 792 15.63 4.75 30.06
N LEU A 793 16.32 5.35 29.07
CA LEU A 793 17.77 5.47 29.10
C LEU A 793 18.30 6.32 30.27
N ALA A 794 17.44 7.16 30.88
CA ALA A 794 17.82 7.89 32.09
C ALA A 794 17.94 6.97 33.31
N LEU A 795 17.22 5.83 33.33
CA LEU A 795 17.27 4.86 34.43
C LEU A 795 18.30 3.76 34.20
N THR A 796 18.38 3.22 32.97
CA THR A 796 19.28 2.13 32.62
C THR A 796 20.68 2.59 32.24
N GLY A 797 20.83 3.87 31.89
CA GLY A 797 22.03 4.44 31.29
C GLY A 797 22.06 4.27 29.76
N ASP A 798 22.79 5.14 29.07
CA ASP A 798 23.10 4.97 27.65
C ASP A 798 24.23 3.94 27.52
N VAL A 799 23.87 2.67 27.40
CA VAL A 799 24.84 1.59 27.19
C VAL A 799 25.67 1.86 25.94
N ALA A 800 26.97 1.57 26.02
CA ALA A 800 27.92 1.91 24.97
C ALA A 800 27.78 1.08 23.67
N ASP A 801 26.84 0.11 23.66
CA ASP A 801 26.52 -0.80 22.57
C ASP A 801 25.13 -0.48 21.98
N ASP A 802 24.80 -1.01 20.79
CA ASP A 802 23.48 -0.81 20.15
C ASP A 802 22.34 -1.64 20.77
N ALA A 803 22.58 -2.25 21.94
CA ALA A 803 21.58 -2.99 22.68
C ALA A 803 20.59 -2.03 23.37
N ALA A 804 19.37 -2.50 23.60
CA ALA A 804 18.40 -1.83 24.47
C ALA A 804 18.26 -2.62 25.77
N ASP A 805 18.19 -1.87 26.86
CA ASP A 805 17.94 -2.39 28.20
C ASP A 805 16.47 -2.22 28.55
N LEU A 806 15.77 -3.34 28.63
CA LEU A 806 14.33 -3.39 28.89
C LEU A 806 14.06 -3.64 30.37
N ILE A 807 13.21 -2.81 30.98
CA ILE A 807 12.67 -2.99 32.33
C ILE A 807 11.29 -3.62 32.23
N PHE A 808 11.05 -4.73 32.95
CA PHE A 808 9.74 -5.40 32.99
C PHE A 808 9.30 -5.73 34.42
N ASP A 809 8.00 -5.91 34.65
CA ASP A 809 7.45 -6.34 35.95
C ASP A 809 7.38 -7.87 36.03
N ALA A 810 8.19 -8.49 36.89
CA ALA A 810 8.23 -9.95 36.98
C ALA A 810 7.01 -10.57 37.69
N ARG A 811 6.14 -9.75 38.29
CA ARG A 811 4.81 -10.18 38.77
C ARG A 811 3.83 -10.36 37.62
N ALA A 812 4.07 -9.68 36.49
CA ALA A 812 3.23 -9.73 35.29
C ALA A 812 3.76 -10.67 34.21
N MET A 813 5.09 -10.86 34.13
CA MET A 813 5.75 -11.67 33.11
C MET A 813 6.91 -12.48 33.71
N CYS A 814 6.88 -13.80 33.58
CA CYS A 814 8.06 -14.61 33.83
C CYS A 814 8.92 -14.66 32.56
N VAL A 815 10.21 -14.36 32.70
CA VAL A 815 11.19 -14.38 31.62
C VAL A 815 12.24 -15.44 31.94
N GLU A 816 12.41 -16.40 31.03
CA GLU A 816 13.47 -17.39 31.07
C GLU A 816 14.48 -17.08 29.96
N ILE A 817 15.77 -17.20 30.25
CA ILE A 817 16.83 -17.18 29.24
C ILE A 817 17.33 -18.61 29.06
N ILE A 818 17.24 -19.15 27.86
CA ILE A 818 17.63 -20.54 27.58
C ILE A 818 18.74 -20.62 26.52
N PRO A 819 19.53 -21.71 26.47
CA PRO A 819 20.58 -21.86 25.47
C PRO A 819 20.04 -21.68 24.03
N PRO A 820 20.72 -20.91 23.16
CA PRO A 820 20.29 -20.70 21.77
C PRO A 820 20.14 -21.99 20.94
N SER A 821 20.85 -23.06 21.32
CA SER A 821 20.79 -24.38 20.68
C SER A 821 19.40 -25.04 20.74
N VAL A 822 18.55 -24.61 21.67
CA VAL A 822 17.20 -25.17 21.91
C VAL A 822 16.12 -24.47 21.04
N VAL A 823 16.50 -23.42 20.29
CA VAL A 823 15.61 -22.67 19.39
C VAL A 823 15.40 -23.37 18.04
N ASN A 824 16.03 -24.53 17.82
CA ASN A 824 15.94 -25.22 16.54
C ASN A 824 14.54 -25.84 16.35
N GLU A 825 13.72 -25.18 15.54
CA GLU A 825 12.29 -25.49 15.38
C GLU A 825 12.04 -26.84 14.67
N ASP A 826 13.04 -27.52 14.11
CA ASP A 826 12.89 -28.79 13.37
C ASP A 826 12.80 -30.07 14.23
N GLN A 827 12.95 -29.99 15.56
CA GLN A 827 12.84 -31.20 16.40
C GLN A 827 11.38 -31.55 16.74
N PRO A 828 10.91 -32.80 16.50
CA PRO A 828 9.57 -33.23 16.87
C PRO A 828 9.37 -33.23 18.39
N ARG A 829 8.17 -32.83 18.86
CA ARG A 829 7.76 -32.77 20.29
C ARG A 829 8.07 -34.05 21.09
N SER A 830 8.26 -35.19 20.41
CA SER A 830 8.55 -36.49 21.03
C SER A 830 10.02 -36.72 21.41
N ALA A 831 10.94 -35.78 21.11
CA ALA A 831 12.39 -36.01 21.28
C ALA A 831 13.10 -35.16 22.35
N VAL A 832 12.41 -34.30 23.11
CA VAL A 832 13.06 -33.50 24.17
C VAL A 832 12.61 -33.95 25.55
N SER A 833 13.15 -35.09 25.98
CA SER A 833 13.27 -35.47 27.39
C SER A 833 14.60 -34.96 27.97
N GLN A 834 15.05 -33.78 27.57
CA GLN A 834 16.18 -33.10 28.19
C GLN A 834 15.64 -31.99 29.09
N GLU A 835 16.03 -31.98 30.36
CA GLU A 835 15.78 -30.84 31.25
C GLU A 835 16.46 -29.60 30.65
N ILE A 836 15.66 -28.67 30.13
CA ILE A 836 16.17 -27.39 29.61
C ILE A 836 16.36 -26.47 30.81
N HIS A 837 17.61 -26.28 31.24
CA HIS A 837 17.96 -25.36 32.30
C HIS A 837 18.05 -23.91 31.77
N THR A 838 17.61 -22.96 32.59
CA THR A 838 17.79 -21.53 32.33
C THR A 838 19.27 -21.16 32.48
N LEU A 839 19.76 -20.29 31.62
CA LEU A 839 21.09 -19.70 31.74
C LEU A 839 21.18 -18.77 32.96
N PRO A 840 22.35 -18.67 33.61
CA PRO A 840 22.59 -17.69 34.67
C PRO A 840 22.37 -16.24 34.23
N ASP A 841 22.05 -15.36 35.20
CA ASP A 841 21.98 -13.90 34.98
C ASP A 841 23.30 -13.41 34.33
N GLY A 842 23.17 -12.60 33.27
CA GLY A 842 24.28 -12.06 32.48
C GLY A 842 24.73 -12.91 31.28
N GLU A 843 24.26 -14.15 31.15
CA GLU A 843 24.51 -14.96 29.96
C GLU A 843 23.45 -14.73 28.88
N PHE A 844 23.88 -14.61 27.62
CA PHE A 844 22.99 -14.40 26.48
C PHE A 844 22.37 -15.71 26.01
N GLY A 845 21.05 -15.70 25.85
CA GLY A 845 20.28 -16.82 25.33
C GLY A 845 18.98 -16.39 24.68
N ALA A 846 18.18 -17.36 24.26
CA ALA A 846 16.87 -17.09 23.71
C ALA A 846 15.89 -16.69 24.82
N ILE A 847 15.07 -15.68 24.54
CA ILE A 847 14.08 -15.16 25.47
C ILE A 847 12.81 -16.00 25.38
N VAL A 848 12.36 -16.49 26.54
CA VAL A 848 11.16 -17.30 26.69
C VAL A 848 10.22 -16.63 27.69
N LEU A 849 8.94 -16.46 27.31
CA LEU A 849 7.97 -15.64 28.01
C LEU A 849 6.79 -16.47 28.53
N THR A 850 6.42 -16.25 29.80
CA THR A 850 5.16 -16.73 30.38
C THR A 850 4.37 -15.56 30.97
N SER A 851 3.20 -15.27 30.42
CA SER A 851 2.35 -14.16 30.89
C SER A 851 1.54 -14.58 32.12
N LEU A 852 1.62 -13.77 33.18
CA LEU A 852 0.82 -13.94 34.40
C LEU A 852 -0.45 -13.09 34.38
N GLN A 853 -0.83 -12.55 33.22
CA GLN A 853 -1.99 -11.66 33.07
C GLN A 853 -3.10 -12.26 32.20
N ARG A 854 -2.92 -13.50 31.72
CA ARG A 854 -3.82 -14.16 30.78
C ARG A 854 -4.16 -15.55 31.27
N LEU A 855 -5.39 -15.75 31.71
CA LEU A 855 -5.83 -17.02 32.23
C LEU A 855 -6.57 -17.82 31.16
N ARG A 856 -7.48 -17.19 30.41
CA ARG A 856 -8.35 -17.88 29.45
C ARG A 856 -7.63 -18.45 28.23
N ASN A 857 -6.78 -17.64 27.60
CA ASN A 857 -5.91 -18.05 26.49
C ASN A 857 -4.45 -17.82 26.94
N PRO A 858 -3.88 -18.69 27.80
CA PRO A 858 -2.61 -18.42 28.47
C PRO A 858 -1.44 -18.51 27.48
N LEU A 859 -0.42 -17.68 27.69
CA LEU A 859 0.87 -17.72 26.98
C LEU A 859 1.94 -18.26 27.94
N VAL A 860 2.39 -19.49 27.73
CA VAL A 860 3.27 -20.23 28.64
C VAL A 860 4.50 -20.71 27.87
N ARG A 861 5.68 -20.37 28.39
CA ARG A 861 7.00 -20.69 27.84
C ARG A 861 7.11 -20.43 26.33
N TYR A 862 6.61 -19.29 25.88
CA TYR A 862 6.64 -18.87 24.49
C TYR A 862 8.03 -18.38 24.09
N VAL A 863 8.63 -18.99 23.08
CA VAL A 863 9.91 -18.56 22.51
C VAL A 863 9.69 -17.30 21.67
N SER A 864 10.19 -16.14 22.11
CA SER A 864 9.86 -14.86 21.47
C SER A 864 10.55 -14.64 20.12
N GLY A 865 11.63 -15.38 19.86
CA GLY A 865 12.51 -15.18 18.71
C GLY A 865 13.60 -14.12 18.94
N ASP A 866 13.61 -13.48 20.11
CA ASP A 866 14.65 -12.52 20.50
C ASP A 866 15.71 -13.18 21.39
N VAL A 867 16.90 -12.57 21.43
CA VAL A 867 18.04 -13.01 22.22
C VAL A 867 18.43 -11.93 23.20
N GLY A 868 18.65 -12.32 24.46
CA GLY A 868 19.16 -11.41 25.48
C GLY A 868 19.63 -12.11 26.75
N SER A 869 20.03 -11.31 27.72
CA SER A 869 20.52 -11.73 29.04
C SER A 869 19.76 -11.00 30.14
N LEU A 870 19.49 -11.68 31.26
CA LEU A 870 18.85 -11.07 32.42
C LEU A 870 19.89 -10.44 33.35
N HIS A 871 19.60 -9.24 33.84
CA HIS A 871 20.42 -8.51 34.79
C HIS A 871 19.55 -7.92 35.92
N PRO A 872 20.10 -7.79 37.14
CA PRO A 872 19.50 -6.95 38.17
C PRO A 872 19.38 -5.51 37.69
N LEU A 873 18.37 -4.78 38.19
CA LEU A 873 18.25 -3.35 37.92
C LEU A 873 19.47 -2.58 38.43
N PRO A 874 19.93 -1.54 37.71
CA PRO A 874 20.95 -0.64 38.22
C PRO A 874 20.53 0.03 39.54
N ALA A 875 21.50 0.32 40.41
CA ALA A 875 21.22 0.94 41.71
C ALA A 875 20.49 2.30 41.58
N ALA A 876 20.82 3.07 40.53
CA ALA A 876 20.15 4.34 40.22
C ALA A 876 18.66 4.14 39.87
N ALA A 877 18.35 3.15 39.02
CA ALA A 877 16.96 2.80 38.69
C ALA A 877 16.19 2.28 39.92
N THR A 878 16.85 1.46 40.74
CA THR A 878 16.27 0.89 41.96
C THR A 878 15.89 1.97 42.99
N ALA A 879 16.65 3.08 43.04
CA ALA A 879 16.36 4.20 43.93
C ALA A 879 15.22 5.11 43.44
N SER A 880 14.94 5.13 42.14
CA SER A 880 13.94 6.01 41.51
C SER A 880 12.58 5.34 41.29
N ILE A 881 12.54 4.01 41.16
CA ILE A 881 11.28 3.26 41.00
C ILE A 881 10.66 3.03 42.40
N PRO A 882 9.38 3.36 42.64
CA PRO A 882 8.75 3.23 43.96
C PRO A 882 8.81 1.80 44.52
N SER A 883 9.08 1.63 45.82
CA SER A 883 9.25 0.31 46.49
C SER A 883 8.05 -0.65 46.45
N GLU A 884 6.85 -0.15 46.16
CA GLU A 884 5.65 -0.99 45.88
C GLU A 884 5.73 -1.68 44.48
N ILE A 885 6.69 -1.24 43.67
CA ILE A 885 7.03 -1.67 42.31
C ILE A 885 8.56 -2.01 42.19
N ALA A 886 9.39 -1.76 43.22
CA ALA A 886 10.84 -1.98 43.26
C ALA A 886 11.30 -3.00 44.34
N PRO A 887 12.44 -3.71 44.17
CA PRO A 887 12.79 -4.91 44.97
C PRO A 887 13.12 -4.64 46.45
N PRO A 888 12.86 -5.60 47.36
CA PRO A 888 13.59 -5.69 48.64
C PRO A 888 15.01 -6.29 48.44
N PRO A 889 15.97 -6.05 49.36
CA PRO A 889 17.38 -6.42 49.17
C PRO A 889 17.64 -7.93 49.34
N ALA A 890 18.75 -8.36 48.72
CA ALA A 890 19.09 -9.73 48.31
C ALA A 890 19.41 -10.75 49.42
N SER A 891 18.93 -12.01 49.26
CA SER A 891 19.68 -13.29 49.15
C SER A 891 18.72 -14.51 49.31
N PRO A 892 19.11 -15.77 49.02
CA PRO A 892 18.93 -16.45 47.74
C PRO A 892 17.93 -17.64 47.84
N ALA A 893 17.51 -18.13 46.67
CA ALA A 893 16.67 -19.33 46.48
C ALA A 893 15.16 -19.17 46.71
N ALA A 894 14.45 -18.68 45.69
CA ALA A 894 13.13 -19.20 45.29
C ALA A 894 12.65 -18.46 44.05
N ALA A 895 12.15 -19.20 43.07
CA ALA A 895 11.31 -18.66 42.02
C ALA A 895 10.11 -17.94 42.66
N GLY A 896 9.87 -16.68 42.29
CA GLY A 896 8.60 -16.00 42.61
C GLY A 896 8.63 -14.57 43.14
N SER A 897 9.77 -13.92 43.37
CA SER A 897 9.74 -12.57 43.95
C SER A 897 10.97 -11.70 43.61
N ARG A 898 10.96 -11.07 42.42
CA ARG A 898 11.77 -9.88 42.10
C ARG A 898 10.89 -8.99 41.21
N PRO A 899 10.70 -7.69 41.49
CA PRO A 899 9.66 -6.92 40.80
C PRO A 899 10.13 -6.29 39.49
N ALA A 900 11.44 -6.11 39.23
CA ALA A 900 11.92 -5.70 37.92
C ALA A 900 13.36 -6.14 37.58
N PHE A 901 13.61 -6.40 36.29
CA PHE A 901 14.90 -6.85 35.72
C PHE A 901 15.23 -6.10 34.43
N GLN A 902 16.51 -6.06 34.10
CA GLN A 902 17.06 -5.51 32.86
C GLN A 902 17.34 -6.65 31.85
N LEU A 903 16.88 -6.50 30.62
CA LEU A 903 17.16 -7.42 29.51
C LEU A 903 17.96 -6.71 28.41
N GLN A 904 19.16 -7.20 28.08
CA GLN A 904 20.00 -6.65 27.00
C GLN A 904 19.75 -7.40 25.68
N MET A 905 19.25 -6.74 24.63
CA MET A 905 19.00 -7.39 23.32
C MET A 905 20.18 -7.28 22.34
N ALA A 906 20.62 -8.39 21.74
CA ALA A 906 21.72 -8.39 20.77
C ALA A 906 21.23 -8.71 19.33
N ARG A 907 21.33 -7.74 18.41
CA ARG A 907 21.31 -7.98 16.95
C ARG A 907 22.61 -7.45 16.34
N GLY A 908 23.45 -8.38 15.87
CA GLY A 908 24.80 -8.11 15.41
C GLY A 908 24.96 -8.17 13.90
N TRP A 909 25.61 -7.17 13.33
CA TRP A 909 26.13 -7.16 11.97
C TRP A 909 27.44 -6.37 11.96
N GLN A 910 28.37 -6.73 11.10
CA GLN A 910 29.69 -6.11 10.97
C GLN A 910 30.13 -6.14 9.52
N ILE A 911 30.70 -5.05 9.02
CA ILE A 911 31.31 -4.97 7.70
C ILE A 911 32.82 -4.93 7.88
N ILE A 912 33.54 -5.76 7.14
CA ILE A 912 35.00 -5.84 7.16
C ILE A 912 35.51 -5.56 5.75
N LEU A 913 36.36 -4.56 5.62
CA LEU A 913 37.10 -4.26 4.41
C LEU A 913 38.53 -4.77 4.61
N GLN A 914 39.00 -5.67 3.77
CA GLN A 914 40.35 -6.24 3.86
C GLN A 914 40.94 -6.47 2.46
N ASP A 915 42.26 -6.41 2.34
CA ASP A 915 42.91 -6.72 1.06
C ASP A 915 42.95 -8.24 0.85
N ASP A 916 42.66 -8.68 -0.37
CA ASP A 916 42.91 -10.06 -0.78
C ASP A 916 44.38 -10.27 -1.21
N ASP A 917 44.75 -11.51 -1.57
CA ASP A 917 46.11 -11.87 -1.99
C ASP A 917 46.59 -11.07 -3.23
N SER A 918 45.67 -10.46 -3.98
CA SER A 918 45.94 -9.60 -5.15
C SER A 918 45.99 -8.10 -4.81
N ARG A 919 45.84 -7.73 -3.54
CA ARG A 919 45.67 -6.35 -3.03
C ARG A 919 44.37 -5.66 -3.47
N ALA A 920 43.39 -6.43 -3.92
CA ALA A 920 42.05 -5.89 -4.18
C ALA A 920 41.25 -5.82 -2.88
N GLN A 921 40.49 -4.74 -2.71
CA GLN A 921 39.67 -4.54 -1.51
C GLN A 921 38.46 -5.49 -1.52
N ARG A 922 38.45 -6.43 -0.58
CA ARG A 922 37.35 -7.36 -0.33
C ARG A 922 36.46 -6.85 0.80
N CYS A 923 35.15 -6.89 0.58
CA CYS A 923 34.11 -6.56 1.55
C CYS A 923 33.46 -7.84 2.08
N GLU A 924 33.59 -8.09 3.38
CA GLU A 924 32.89 -9.14 4.11
C GLU A 924 31.78 -8.52 4.98
N ILE A 925 30.57 -9.04 4.89
CA ILE A 925 29.48 -8.72 5.82
C ILE A 925 29.26 -9.91 6.75
N ARG A 926 29.54 -9.74 8.04
CA ARG A 926 29.18 -10.71 9.08
C ARG A 926 27.81 -10.40 9.64
N LEU A 927 26.92 -11.39 9.69
CA LEU A 927 25.56 -11.25 10.19
C LEU A 927 25.27 -12.29 11.28
N LEU A 928 24.85 -11.84 12.46
CA LEU A 928 24.32 -12.72 13.50
C LEU A 928 22.82 -12.91 13.25
N ARG A 929 22.44 -14.10 12.78
CA ARG A 929 21.04 -14.46 12.55
C ARG A 929 20.54 -15.32 13.71
N GLY A 930 19.33 -15.03 14.20
CA GLY A 930 18.55 -16.05 14.90
C GLY A 930 18.19 -17.13 13.88
N ARG A 931 18.72 -18.34 14.04
CA ARG A 931 18.41 -19.46 13.14
C ARG A 931 17.00 -19.97 13.45
N THR A 932 16.04 -19.64 12.60
CA THR A 932 14.80 -20.40 12.43
C THR A 932 14.90 -21.18 11.13
N VAL A 933 15.25 -22.47 11.24
CA VAL A 933 15.07 -23.44 10.16
C VAL A 933 13.82 -24.23 10.55
N VAL A 934 12.80 -24.18 9.69
CA VAL A 934 11.63 -25.08 9.71
C VAL A 934 11.38 -25.52 8.29
N GLU A 935 11.38 -26.83 8.04
CA GLU A 935 10.75 -27.38 6.83
C GLU A 935 9.21 -27.25 6.94
N GLY A 936 8.58 -26.56 5.97
CA GLY A 936 7.15 -26.70 5.71
C GLY A 936 6.18 -25.62 6.21
N GLY A 937 6.61 -24.37 6.47
CA GLY A 937 5.66 -23.27 6.72
C GLY A 937 6.30 -21.88 6.80
N ALA A 938 5.84 -20.95 5.93
CA ALA A 938 6.19 -19.52 5.83
C ALA A 938 7.59 -19.13 6.38
N HIS A 939 8.63 -19.37 5.56
CA HIS A 939 10.02 -19.07 5.88
C HIS A 939 10.29 -17.56 6.00
N GLY A 940 11.16 -17.16 6.94
CA GLY A 940 11.97 -15.96 6.75
C GLY A 940 12.94 -16.17 5.57
N PRO A 941 13.56 -15.12 5.01
CA PRO A 941 14.42 -15.27 3.84
C PRO A 941 15.57 -16.24 4.15
N SER A 942 15.77 -17.24 3.30
CA SER A 942 16.91 -18.16 3.33
C SER A 942 18.23 -17.39 3.31
N ASP A 943 19.32 -18.04 3.75
CA ASP A 943 20.66 -17.45 3.66
C ASP A 943 20.98 -17.00 2.22
N SER A 944 20.51 -17.74 1.22
CA SER A 944 20.64 -17.37 -0.20
C SER A 944 19.86 -16.11 -0.56
N GLU A 945 18.61 -15.97 -0.11
CA GLU A 945 17.80 -14.77 -0.38
C GLU A 945 18.35 -13.52 0.32
N VAL A 946 18.86 -13.67 1.55
CA VAL A 946 19.54 -12.58 2.27
C VAL A 946 20.83 -12.19 1.53
N VAL A 947 21.61 -13.16 1.07
CA VAL A 947 22.82 -12.91 0.26
C VAL A 947 22.45 -12.17 -1.03
N GLN A 948 21.40 -12.59 -1.75
CA GLN A 948 20.94 -11.94 -2.98
C GLN A 948 20.47 -10.50 -2.73
N LEU A 949 19.76 -10.27 -1.63
CA LEU A 949 19.32 -8.93 -1.23
C LEU A 949 20.53 -8.03 -0.92
N LEU A 950 21.50 -8.54 -0.16
CA LEU A 950 22.73 -7.80 0.15
C LEU A 950 23.57 -7.55 -1.10
N GLN A 951 23.66 -8.53 -2.02
CA GLN A 951 24.30 -8.35 -3.31
C GLN A 951 23.64 -7.22 -4.12
N LYS A 952 22.30 -7.11 -4.07
CA LYS A 952 21.58 -6.01 -4.70
C LYS A 952 21.87 -4.66 -4.03
N VAL A 953 21.89 -4.62 -2.69
CA VAL A 953 22.17 -3.39 -1.91
C VAL A 953 23.59 -2.88 -2.13
N PHE A 954 24.57 -3.79 -2.19
CA PHE A 954 25.99 -3.46 -2.37
C PHE A 954 26.42 -3.43 -3.84
N TYR A 955 25.48 -3.45 -4.78
CA TYR A 955 25.73 -3.41 -6.22
C TYR A 955 26.77 -4.45 -6.67
N VAL A 956 26.58 -5.69 -6.22
CA VAL A 956 27.44 -6.81 -6.58
C VAL A 956 27.04 -7.32 -7.97
N THR A 957 27.95 -7.18 -8.92
CA THR A 957 27.89 -7.64 -10.30
C THR A 957 28.77 -8.87 -10.49
N PRO A 958 28.70 -9.58 -11.63
CA PRO A 958 29.64 -10.68 -11.91
C PRO A 958 31.12 -10.29 -11.79
N ILE A 959 31.46 -9.01 -11.98
CA ILE A 959 32.84 -8.51 -11.96
C ILE A 959 33.39 -8.39 -10.53
N ASN A 960 32.61 -7.87 -9.58
CA ASN A 960 33.05 -7.66 -8.19
C ASN A 960 32.56 -8.75 -7.22
N LYS A 961 31.81 -9.75 -7.72
CA LYS A 961 31.33 -10.90 -6.93
C LYS A 961 32.44 -11.62 -6.15
N PRO A 962 33.66 -11.84 -6.67
CA PRO A 962 34.74 -12.46 -5.89
C PRO A 962 35.21 -11.63 -4.69
N LEU A 963 34.96 -10.31 -4.71
CA LEU A 963 35.36 -9.34 -3.70
C LEU A 963 34.27 -9.09 -2.65
N PHE A 964 33.12 -9.77 -2.73
CA PHE A 964 32.01 -9.60 -1.80
C PHE A 964 31.60 -10.93 -1.18
N CYS A 965 31.57 -11.01 0.15
CA CYS A 965 31.08 -12.20 0.84
C CYS A 965 30.21 -11.86 2.04
N VAL A 966 29.26 -12.73 2.34
CA VAL A 966 28.41 -12.64 3.54
C VAL A 966 28.71 -13.87 4.40
N THR A 967 28.98 -13.65 5.68
CA THR A 967 29.30 -14.69 6.66
C THR A 967 28.24 -14.66 7.76
N PHE A 968 27.53 -15.76 7.95
CA PHE A 968 26.57 -15.88 9.04
C PHE A 968 27.27 -16.38 10.30
N VAL A 969 27.31 -15.56 11.35
CA VAL A 969 27.95 -15.89 12.63
C VAL A 969 26.94 -16.47 13.61
N VAL A 970 27.39 -17.37 14.48
CA VAL A 970 26.52 -18.15 15.40
C VAL A 970 26.28 -17.41 16.71
N ASP A 971 27.25 -16.60 17.14
CA ASP A 971 27.20 -15.79 18.35
C ASP A 971 28.10 -14.55 18.21
N ALA A 972 28.17 -13.74 19.27
CA ALA A 972 28.95 -12.51 19.27
C ALA A 972 30.48 -12.72 19.15
N SER A 973 31.02 -13.94 19.31
CA SER A 973 32.45 -14.25 19.16
C SER A 973 32.90 -14.28 17.70
N GLY A 974 31.96 -14.44 16.76
CA GLY A 974 32.25 -14.40 15.32
C GLY A 974 32.57 -13.01 14.77
N PHE A 975 32.44 -11.96 15.59
CA PHE A 975 32.75 -10.58 15.21
C PHE A 975 34.14 -10.14 15.67
N GLU A 976 34.80 -9.29 14.89
CA GLU A 976 36.02 -8.58 15.30
C GLU A 976 35.71 -7.58 16.42
N ARG A 977 36.53 -7.59 17.47
CA ARG A 977 36.30 -6.82 18.70
C ARG A 977 37.41 -5.82 19.00
N SER A 978 37.07 -4.74 19.70
CA SER A 978 38.06 -3.74 20.13
C SER A 978 38.98 -4.30 21.22
N ALA A 979 40.30 -4.03 21.09
CA ALA A 979 41.32 -4.53 22.00
C ALA A 979 41.18 -3.98 23.44
N THR A 980 40.58 -2.80 23.61
CA THR A 980 40.46 -2.11 24.91
C THR A 980 39.10 -2.27 25.58
N GLY A 981 38.09 -2.81 24.88
CA GLY A 981 36.72 -2.89 25.41
C GLY A 981 35.92 -4.13 25.02
N ASN A 982 36.52 -5.07 24.28
CA ASN A 982 35.87 -6.32 23.85
C ASN A 982 34.54 -6.12 23.09
N LYS A 983 34.40 -4.99 22.37
CA LYS A 983 33.16 -4.59 21.66
C LYS A 983 33.18 -4.95 20.20
N VAL A 984 32.05 -5.39 19.62
CA VAL A 984 31.91 -5.64 18.18
C VAL A 984 32.08 -4.34 17.38
N ILE A 985 33.09 -4.29 16.51
CA ILE A 985 33.38 -3.10 15.69
C ILE A 985 32.53 -3.15 14.41
N ARG A 986 31.54 -2.26 14.23
CA ARG A 986 30.60 -2.34 13.07
C ARG A 986 31.27 -2.23 11.69
N PHE A 987 32.35 -1.46 11.59
CA PHE A 987 33.16 -1.36 10.37
C PHE A 987 34.63 -1.55 10.71
N VAL A 988 35.25 -2.56 10.12
CA VAL A 988 36.66 -2.89 10.33
C VAL A 988 37.39 -2.72 9.03
N ASN A 989 38.29 -1.75 8.96
CA ASN A 989 39.18 -1.59 7.82
C ASN A 989 40.55 -2.22 8.13
N LYS A 990 40.82 -3.38 7.51
CA LYS A 990 42.09 -4.10 7.53
C LYS A 990 42.92 -3.89 6.26
N SER A 991 42.48 -3.04 5.32
CA SER A 991 43.29 -2.73 4.14
C SER A 991 44.58 -2.03 4.56
N LYS A 992 45.70 -2.43 3.95
CA LYS A 992 46.99 -1.78 4.19
C LYS A 992 46.93 -0.40 3.56
N VAL A 993 46.76 0.62 4.39
CA VAL A 993 47.00 2.00 3.98
C VAL A 993 48.44 2.06 3.49
N SER A 994 48.64 2.25 2.19
CA SER A 994 49.93 2.66 1.65
C SER A 994 50.26 4.02 2.29
N SER A 995 51.24 4.01 3.17
CA SER A 995 51.94 5.21 3.66
C SER A 995 52.40 6.09 2.51
#